data_AF-A0ABD4QSW4-F1
#
_entry.id   AF-A0ABD4QSW4-F1
#
_cell.length_a   1.000
_cell.length_b   1.000
_cell.length_c   1.000
_cell.angle_alpha   90.00
_cell.angle_beta   90.00
_cell.angle_gamma   90.00
#
_symmetry.space_group_name_H-M   'P 1'
#
loop_
_entity.id
_entity.type
_entity.pdbx_description
1 polymer ?
#
loop_
_entity_poly.entity_id
_entity_poly.type
_entity_poly.pdbx_seq_one_letter_code
_entity_poly.pdbx_strand_id
1 'polypeptide(L)'
;MNKKPLTLLVAGLLGSAPVWAQNELTLIQIGEKIVERLESIKATAERGEGVFERNGERWIHYKGFDYRLSYKNDLQFPFIPYQSGDDTPYRNVIDFVDQSWEFMVYDGGFYLMSREFGVYQPDDQGCFVEYIPAAHGSKRADGSYIWQRDVIYRTETSDCGALVKPEISSLTVSSLSDVGVSFDWLGQNEADKTQLTLTNLSDAKDVRRYDSVSAGFFIGDLKPGTSYEMVLNSCNPVDCAEPKVVRFTTQDARVGFADEIPTPNHLQGSLEGGLGITQTHTSVAPNSNELTGQGHLDAIMNREAMLLFTPQQGEEINQVRAEVFLDGELVHTTLMLPPSALAASDQPENGRMKVVFSHHAWSLPLQWNWMKPELSLRLTDNLGREGVLSQGDIQFGGAPELVIQNIDMGMLTQPRNRNTMIQNLPTLAADYFQKIPASKLVMADYTPAYFPVVTMPNGVVYTDKSASTGGWHSGDMREAIGKALVSTGVNNANVGIVSSAGYSQQYNRRYNHITAHTNVGVYTKEGTDLAQVVVHGGSGGGGKVTLQNTTGNEWSHELGHNYGLGHYPYMASIHDMESGWGWDAFQQRFIGNLHWKSDVYTQQQGDDIVPPFKDAFRFLRDAQNGGEQEYVGTISRFTLEHPAQSRKAQRWMNNGFNLDSHSPSGYVQWDQSTQRYKAVETDTPKPQQVGVPVVTLLGIYDPQNENPSQIYPLIYSNYGNVFELPQPEQGDYQLEGWQAVANLTQAQLDSDIWQTLRIDGEQQRLCKFTFQAANGDRSQFVGGVEPSTDRCSVGRDVTWNINVNMTSAQGEYELLSKYGRGMVTYTPTADVGEVSLCTLNKSGNDHDGAGFVVGNHCEQVAGVMHKNGQTWRYAIRGDEVLRPTYQVQGQCQLDVEFADGIREQVRLSTSRHAGNESNKFHVNLSMEHGVPTQVSLHCSDREGDTELTRMTPDQNPPLDKLKGPIIIGQEYGYSQVVDMTPTFAQNETLLNTDFATIAEFDAFVAEHYGRGVLNNGVTKAERRAGALYVYPNPETGMRDYFVMRMVDAGAFPADQTSNQGWKYLGSADRYVNFAFNPIKLNRAAGVSIEARVQSYFGVSRLLTWDERTSTTWDKAQNAVFVGQIDGENHYFIQKRPGEGEAFPMLGESNLDWVYLGSDSTIQAYLAELNRDLASFERSLLEWYQQDAMGVWGSDGQRGQVNDIYQYAFRGGYHYYRLKVTKYGYFPYPTDPNPTNSSWEYLGQF
;
A
#
# COMPACT_ATOMS: atom_id res chain seq x y z
N MET A 1 22.94 -14.76 -79.58
CA MET A 1 23.05 -13.40 -79.02
C MET A 1 21.97 -13.20 -77.97
N ASN A 2 22.39 -12.68 -76.81
CA ASN A 2 21.63 -12.05 -75.72
C ASN A 2 20.62 -12.91 -74.93
N LYS A 3 21.15 -13.71 -74.00
CA LYS A 3 20.49 -14.00 -72.71
C LYS A 3 20.88 -12.88 -71.74
N LYS A 4 19.88 -12.22 -71.13
CA LYS A 4 20.06 -11.31 -69.99
C LYS A 4 20.25 -12.14 -68.71
N PRO A 5 21.19 -11.81 -67.81
CA PRO A 5 21.30 -12.45 -66.51
C PRO A 5 20.41 -11.73 -65.49
N LEU A 6 19.69 -12.50 -64.68
CA LEU A 6 19.06 -12.03 -63.45
C LEU A 6 20.07 -12.23 -62.32
N THR A 7 20.40 -11.13 -61.65
CA THR A 7 21.41 -11.00 -60.60
C THR A 7 21.00 -11.75 -59.34
N LEU A 8 21.82 -12.72 -58.92
CA LEU A 8 21.79 -13.28 -57.57
C LEU A 8 22.59 -12.35 -56.65
N LEU A 9 21.97 -11.91 -55.56
CA LEU A 9 22.59 -11.06 -54.54
C LEU A 9 22.29 -11.69 -53.17
N VAL A 10 22.92 -12.82 -52.88
CA VAL A 10 23.13 -13.34 -51.51
C VAL A 10 24.44 -14.13 -51.51
N ALA A 11 25.55 -13.43 -51.29
CA ALA A 11 26.84 -14.05 -50.96
C ALA A 11 27.55 -13.12 -49.97
N GLY A 12 27.29 -13.34 -48.69
CA GLY A 12 27.90 -12.58 -47.62
C GLY A 12 27.26 -12.89 -46.27
N LEU A 13 27.39 -14.15 -45.81
CA LEU A 13 27.18 -14.55 -44.40
C LEU A 13 27.56 -16.03 -44.16
N LEU A 14 28.66 -16.50 -44.75
CA LEU A 14 29.25 -17.81 -44.42
C LEU A 14 30.76 -17.64 -44.20
N GLY A 15 31.09 -17.04 -43.07
CA GLY A 15 32.44 -17.02 -42.52
C GLY A 15 32.38 -17.49 -41.08
N SER A 16 32.96 -18.68 -40.83
CA SER A 16 33.18 -19.30 -39.51
C SER A 16 31.95 -19.66 -38.68
N ALA A 17 31.24 -20.72 -39.08
CA ALA A 17 30.57 -21.60 -38.11
C ALA A 17 31.54 -22.72 -37.71
N PRO A 18 31.65 -23.12 -36.42
CA PRO A 18 32.26 -24.39 -36.06
C PRO A 18 31.46 -25.51 -36.73
N VAL A 19 32.12 -26.61 -37.08
CA VAL A 19 31.46 -27.84 -37.51
C VAL A 19 30.73 -28.40 -36.28
N TRP A 20 29.43 -28.12 -36.16
CA TRP A 20 28.54 -28.80 -35.22
C TRP A 20 28.19 -30.19 -35.75
N ALA A 21 27.94 -31.12 -34.83
CA ALA A 21 27.34 -32.42 -35.12
C ALA A 21 26.12 -32.23 -36.06
N GLN A 22 25.92 -33.16 -37.00
CA GLN A 22 24.75 -33.12 -37.88
C GLN A 22 23.49 -33.06 -37.00
N ASN A 23 22.79 -31.92 -36.97
CA ASN A 23 21.42 -31.88 -36.47
C ASN A 23 20.61 -32.88 -37.31
N GLU A 24 19.88 -33.77 -36.65
CA GLU A 24 18.84 -34.58 -37.31
C GLU A 24 17.89 -33.64 -38.05
N LEU A 25 17.57 -33.99 -39.30
CA LEU A 25 16.66 -33.19 -40.13
C LEU A 25 15.23 -33.33 -39.60
N THR A 26 14.48 -32.23 -39.60
CA THR A 26 13.05 -32.27 -39.26
C THR A 26 12.23 -32.97 -40.35
N LEU A 27 11.01 -33.41 -40.04
CA LEU A 27 10.10 -34.01 -41.03
C LEU A 27 9.92 -33.12 -42.27
N ILE A 28 9.74 -31.81 -42.07
CA ILE A 28 9.60 -30.84 -43.17
C ILE A 28 10.89 -30.73 -43.98
N GLN A 29 12.05 -30.64 -43.33
CA GLN A 29 13.35 -30.59 -44.02
C GLN A 29 13.66 -31.88 -44.79
N ILE A 30 13.24 -33.04 -44.26
CA ILE A 30 13.33 -34.32 -44.95
C ILE A 30 12.45 -34.30 -46.20
N GLY A 31 11.22 -33.79 -46.09
CA GLY A 31 10.31 -33.59 -47.22
C GLY A 31 10.93 -32.74 -48.32
N GLU A 32 11.41 -31.55 -47.99
CA GLU A 32 12.05 -30.63 -48.94
C GLU A 32 13.27 -31.24 -49.63
N LYS A 33 14.13 -31.93 -48.87
CA LYS A 33 15.31 -32.63 -49.42
C LYS A 33 14.94 -33.81 -50.31
N ILE A 34 13.84 -34.52 -50.01
CA ILE A 34 13.31 -35.58 -50.88
C ILE A 34 12.90 -34.98 -52.22
N VAL A 35 12.17 -33.85 -52.22
CA VAL A 35 11.80 -33.14 -53.45
C VAL A 35 13.04 -32.72 -54.23
N GLU A 36 13.98 -32.03 -53.59
CA GLU A 36 15.23 -31.57 -54.24
C GLU A 36 16.00 -32.73 -54.88
N ARG A 37 16.14 -33.84 -54.14
CA ARG A 37 16.83 -35.04 -54.61
C ARG A 37 16.13 -35.67 -55.82
N LEU A 38 14.80 -35.82 -55.75
CA LEU A 38 14.02 -36.47 -56.80
C LEU A 38 13.94 -35.61 -58.06
N GLU A 39 13.76 -34.29 -57.93
CA GLU A 39 13.79 -33.35 -59.05
C GLU A 39 15.18 -33.25 -59.67
N SER A 40 16.27 -33.30 -58.88
CA SER A 40 17.63 -33.37 -59.41
C SER A 40 17.87 -34.65 -60.24
N ILE A 41 17.33 -35.79 -59.81
CA ILE A 41 17.43 -37.06 -60.55
C ILE A 41 16.57 -37.00 -61.82
N LYS A 42 15.36 -36.47 -61.73
CA LYS A 42 14.47 -36.25 -62.88
C LYS A 42 15.08 -35.34 -63.92
N ALA A 43 15.69 -34.21 -63.53
CA ALA A 43 16.39 -33.32 -64.45
C ALA A 43 17.57 -34.03 -65.16
N THR A 44 18.23 -34.96 -64.46
CA THR A 44 19.28 -35.82 -65.04
C THR A 44 18.69 -36.79 -66.07
N ALA A 45 17.55 -37.40 -65.75
CA ALA A 45 16.81 -38.26 -66.65
C ALA A 45 16.27 -37.53 -67.89
N GLU A 46 15.85 -36.27 -67.76
CA GLU A 46 15.41 -35.41 -68.86
C GLU A 46 16.53 -35.05 -69.82
N ARG A 47 17.78 -34.92 -69.32
CA ARG A 47 18.97 -34.76 -70.15
C ARG A 47 19.43 -36.07 -70.81
N GLY A 48 18.80 -37.20 -70.48
CA GLY A 48 19.16 -38.54 -70.97
C GLY A 48 20.42 -39.12 -70.33
N GLU A 49 20.95 -38.48 -69.28
CA GLU A 49 22.16 -38.91 -68.58
C GLU A 49 21.87 -40.15 -67.73
N GLY A 50 22.58 -41.25 -67.98
CA GLY A 50 22.38 -42.50 -67.22
C GLY A 50 21.04 -43.23 -67.49
N VAL A 51 20.25 -42.75 -68.46
CA VAL A 51 18.98 -43.35 -68.85
C VAL A 51 19.18 -44.43 -69.90
N PHE A 52 18.49 -45.56 -69.77
CA PHE A 52 18.45 -46.63 -70.75
C PHE A 52 17.03 -47.21 -70.87
N GLU A 53 16.76 -47.92 -71.97
CA GLU A 53 15.48 -48.60 -72.18
C GLU A 53 15.60 -50.10 -71.91
N ARG A 54 14.60 -50.66 -71.21
CA ARG A 54 14.47 -52.10 -70.97
C ARG A 54 12.99 -52.47 -71.10
N ASN A 55 12.67 -53.39 -72.01
CA ASN A 55 11.31 -53.89 -72.26
C ASN A 55 10.25 -52.81 -72.57
N GLY A 56 10.63 -51.74 -73.28
CA GLY A 56 9.71 -50.63 -73.62
C GLY A 56 9.46 -49.64 -72.48
N GLU A 57 10.20 -49.77 -71.37
CA GLU A 57 10.16 -48.87 -70.22
C GLU A 57 11.50 -48.15 -70.11
N ARG A 58 11.46 -46.90 -69.61
CA ARG A 58 12.67 -46.10 -69.37
C ARG A 58 13.17 -46.31 -67.95
N TRP A 59 14.48 -46.43 -67.81
CA TRP A 59 15.17 -46.69 -66.55
C TRP A 59 16.35 -45.74 -66.40
N ILE A 60 16.74 -45.42 -65.17
CA ILE A 60 17.95 -44.66 -64.85
C ILE A 60 18.83 -45.47 -63.89
N HIS A 61 20.13 -45.52 -64.16
CA HIS A 61 21.09 -46.08 -63.21
C HIS A 61 21.51 -44.99 -62.21
N TYR A 62 21.20 -45.18 -60.93
CA TYR A 62 21.55 -44.23 -59.87
C TYR A 62 22.13 -44.97 -58.66
N LYS A 63 23.35 -44.56 -58.25
CA LYS A 63 24.09 -45.12 -57.10
C LYS A 63 24.03 -46.66 -56.98
N GLY A 64 24.28 -47.35 -58.09
CA GLY A 64 24.38 -48.82 -58.09
C GLY A 64 23.05 -49.56 -58.20
N PHE A 65 21.92 -48.87 -58.39
CA PHE A 65 20.60 -49.48 -58.60
C PHE A 65 19.92 -48.93 -59.87
N ASP A 66 19.17 -49.78 -60.56
CA ASP A 66 18.40 -49.41 -61.76
C ASP A 66 16.96 -49.06 -61.35
N TYR A 67 16.55 -47.80 -61.46
CA TYR A 67 15.19 -47.34 -61.15
C TYR A 67 14.37 -47.16 -62.41
N ARG A 68 13.11 -47.57 -62.39
CA ARG A 68 12.17 -47.29 -63.47
C ARG A 68 11.78 -45.81 -63.43
N LEU A 69 11.55 -45.21 -64.59
CA LEU A 69 11.08 -43.83 -64.72
C LEU A 69 9.60 -43.79 -65.14
N SER A 70 8.87 -42.81 -64.60
CA SER A 70 7.52 -42.49 -65.05
C SER A 70 7.51 -41.92 -66.47
N TYR A 71 6.31 -41.72 -67.02
CA TYR A 71 6.14 -41.04 -68.31
C TYR A 71 6.58 -39.56 -68.30
N LYS A 72 6.75 -38.97 -67.11
CA LYS A 72 7.31 -37.63 -66.89
C LYS A 72 8.74 -37.64 -66.31
N ASN A 73 9.43 -38.79 -66.35
CA ASN A 73 10.78 -38.97 -65.80
C ASN A 73 10.89 -38.93 -64.27
N ASP A 74 9.79 -39.06 -63.52
CA ASP A 74 9.85 -39.19 -62.06
C ASP A 74 10.33 -40.59 -61.69
N LEU A 75 11.13 -40.70 -60.64
CA LEU A 75 11.72 -41.97 -60.19
C LEU A 75 10.65 -42.90 -59.60
N GLN A 76 10.57 -44.15 -60.06
CA GLN A 76 9.70 -45.17 -59.47
C GLN A 76 10.52 -46.13 -58.61
N PHE A 77 10.08 -46.31 -57.36
CA PHE A 77 10.75 -47.17 -56.40
C PHE A 77 10.25 -48.62 -56.48
N PRO A 78 11.13 -49.61 -56.26
CA PRO A 78 10.76 -51.02 -56.31
C PRO A 78 9.91 -51.43 -55.10
N PHE A 79 9.02 -52.41 -55.29
CA PHE A 79 8.24 -52.98 -54.19
C PHE A 79 9.14 -53.72 -53.18
N ILE A 80 8.99 -53.43 -51.89
CA ILE A 80 9.71 -54.10 -50.79
C ILE A 80 8.86 -55.29 -50.28
N PRO A 81 9.32 -56.55 -50.38
CA PRO A 81 8.59 -57.69 -49.82
C PRO A 81 8.63 -57.69 -48.28
N TYR A 82 7.48 -57.91 -47.65
CA TYR A 82 7.24 -57.84 -46.20
C TYR A 82 8.15 -58.77 -45.34
N GLN A 83 8.81 -59.77 -45.94
CA GLN A 83 9.57 -60.80 -45.22
C GLN A 83 11.10 -60.69 -45.34
N SER A 84 11.65 -59.79 -46.17
CA SER A 84 13.10 -59.59 -46.32
C SER A 84 13.58 -58.13 -46.18
N GLY A 85 12.68 -57.15 -46.16
CA GLY A 85 12.89 -55.82 -45.56
C GLY A 85 14.07 -54.95 -46.00
N ASP A 86 14.71 -55.23 -47.14
CA ASP A 86 15.84 -54.43 -47.61
C ASP A 86 15.36 -53.14 -48.30
N ASP A 87 15.36 -52.02 -47.56
CA ASP A 87 15.04 -50.68 -48.04
C ASP A 87 16.25 -49.96 -48.67
N THR A 88 17.37 -50.66 -48.92
CA THR A 88 18.58 -50.10 -49.57
C THR A 88 18.26 -49.32 -50.86
N PRO A 89 17.35 -49.76 -51.76
CA PRO A 89 17.00 -48.97 -52.93
C PRO A 89 16.36 -47.61 -52.61
N TYR A 90 15.66 -47.47 -51.49
CA TYR A 90 15.09 -46.20 -51.05
C TYR A 90 16.18 -45.32 -50.44
N ARG A 91 17.00 -45.89 -49.54
CA ARG A 91 18.10 -45.19 -48.87
C ARG A 91 19.26 -44.79 -49.78
N ASN A 92 19.45 -45.47 -50.92
CA ASN A 92 20.39 -45.02 -51.95
C ASN A 92 20.00 -43.64 -52.51
N VAL A 93 18.70 -43.39 -52.64
CA VAL A 93 18.17 -42.11 -53.12
C VAL A 93 18.05 -41.13 -51.95
N ILE A 94 17.47 -41.58 -50.84
CA ILE A 94 17.23 -40.80 -49.62
C ILE A 94 18.29 -41.19 -48.58
N ASP A 95 19.52 -40.76 -48.82
CA ASP A 95 20.71 -41.13 -48.03
C ASP A 95 20.95 -40.26 -46.80
N PHE A 96 19.97 -39.43 -46.45
CA PHE A 96 20.02 -38.46 -45.36
C PHE A 96 19.02 -38.77 -44.24
N VAL A 97 18.44 -39.98 -44.23
CA VAL A 97 17.60 -40.50 -43.13
C VAL A 97 18.11 -41.87 -42.67
N ASP A 98 18.04 -42.14 -41.37
CA ASP A 98 18.53 -43.38 -40.76
C ASP A 98 17.38 -44.36 -40.41
N GLN A 99 17.69 -45.39 -39.63
CA GLN A 99 16.74 -46.47 -39.28
C GLN A 99 15.59 -46.02 -38.36
N SER A 100 15.63 -44.81 -37.81
CA SER A 100 14.50 -44.21 -37.09
C SER A 100 13.32 -43.87 -38.01
N TRP A 101 13.53 -43.88 -39.33
CA TRP A 101 12.53 -43.63 -40.36
C TRP A 101 12.15 -44.91 -41.10
N GLU A 102 10.87 -45.07 -41.42
CA GLU A 102 10.29 -46.22 -42.11
C GLU A 102 9.62 -45.81 -43.43
N PHE A 103 9.89 -46.56 -44.49
CA PHE A 103 9.27 -46.40 -45.80
C PHE A 103 8.07 -47.36 -45.94
N MET A 104 6.88 -46.80 -46.12
CA MET A 104 5.69 -47.54 -46.54
C MET A 104 5.48 -47.38 -48.05
N VAL A 105 5.61 -48.49 -48.79
CA VAL A 105 5.52 -48.49 -50.26
C VAL A 105 4.08 -48.23 -50.71
N TYR A 106 3.90 -47.28 -51.63
CA TYR A 106 2.59 -46.96 -52.21
C TYR A 106 2.71 -46.44 -53.64
N ASP A 107 1.97 -47.03 -54.59
CA ASP A 107 1.82 -46.54 -55.97
C ASP A 107 3.12 -46.23 -56.74
N GLY A 108 4.18 -47.00 -56.48
CA GLY A 108 5.50 -46.80 -57.10
C GLY A 108 6.33 -45.67 -56.48
N GLY A 109 5.82 -45.04 -55.42
CA GLY A 109 6.52 -44.14 -54.52
C GLY A 109 6.48 -44.67 -53.09
N PHE A 110 6.36 -43.77 -52.10
CA PHE A 110 6.36 -44.13 -50.68
C PHE A 110 5.72 -43.05 -49.80
N TYR A 111 5.28 -43.48 -48.62
CA TYR A 111 5.18 -42.65 -47.43
C TYR A 111 6.41 -42.90 -46.56
N LEU A 112 7.10 -41.85 -46.13
CA LEU A 112 8.22 -41.91 -45.19
C LEU A 112 7.75 -41.33 -43.86
N MET A 113 7.87 -42.10 -42.78
CA MET A 113 7.39 -41.70 -41.47
C MET A 113 8.39 -42.05 -40.38
N SER A 114 8.41 -41.24 -39.32
CA SER A 114 9.21 -41.54 -38.13
C SER A 114 8.60 -42.72 -37.38
N ARG A 115 9.42 -43.64 -36.87
CA ARG A 115 8.95 -44.73 -36.01
C ARG A 115 8.48 -44.27 -34.64
N GLU A 116 8.84 -43.05 -34.24
CA GLU A 116 8.51 -42.50 -32.92
C GLU A 116 7.17 -41.76 -32.91
N PHE A 117 6.90 -40.95 -33.94
CA PHE A 117 5.74 -40.05 -33.98
C PHE A 117 4.97 -40.10 -35.31
N GLY A 118 5.40 -40.92 -36.27
CA GLY A 118 4.76 -41.05 -37.56
C GLY A 118 3.42 -41.78 -37.46
N VAL A 119 2.39 -41.17 -38.04
CA VAL A 119 1.02 -41.73 -38.09
C VAL A 119 0.48 -41.52 -39.50
N TYR A 120 -0.23 -42.51 -40.04
CA TYR A 120 -1.00 -42.38 -41.28
C TYR A 120 -2.45 -42.77 -40.98
N GLN A 121 -3.39 -41.85 -41.23
CA GLN A 121 -4.82 -42.08 -41.08
C GLN A 121 -5.48 -42.38 -42.43
N PRO A 122 -6.59 -43.14 -42.46
CA PRO A 122 -7.28 -43.49 -43.71
C PRO A 122 -7.87 -42.32 -44.51
N ASP A 123 -7.93 -41.12 -43.95
CA ASP A 123 -8.42 -39.88 -44.57
C ASP A 123 -7.28 -38.97 -45.08
N ASP A 124 -6.09 -39.54 -45.26
CA ASP A 124 -4.86 -38.87 -45.70
C ASP A 124 -4.38 -37.76 -44.73
N GLN A 125 -4.77 -37.81 -43.45
CA GLN A 125 -4.17 -37.05 -42.35
C GLN A 125 -3.05 -37.85 -41.68
N GLY A 126 -2.15 -37.17 -40.97
CA GLY A 126 -1.06 -37.83 -40.25
C GLY A 126 0.23 -37.02 -40.13
N CYS A 127 1.35 -37.74 -40.05
CA CYS A 127 2.70 -37.20 -39.91
C CYS A 127 3.69 -38.00 -40.76
N PHE A 128 3.85 -37.60 -42.04
CA PHE A 128 4.65 -38.33 -43.02
C PHE A 128 5.08 -37.45 -44.19
N VAL A 129 6.11 -37.88 -44.92
CA VAL A 129 6.44 -37.37 -46.26
C VAL A 129 5.88 -38.35 -47.30
N GLU A 130 5.07 -37.85 -48.21
CA GLU A 130 4.52 -38.57 -49.34
C GLU A 130 5.25 -38.19 -50.62
N TYR A 131 5.72 -39.21 -51.33
CA TYR A 131 6.14 -39.10 -52.72
C TYR A 131 5.39 -40.12 -53.54
N ILE A 132 4.70 -39.67 -54.59
CA ILE A 132 4.10 -40.56 -55.58
C ILE A 132 4.47 -40.09 -56.99
N PRO A 133 5.16 -40.91 -57.81
CA PRO A 133 5.55 -40.54 -59.16
C PRO A 133 4.32 -40.34 -60.07
N ALA A 134 4.47 -39.53 -61.12
CA ALA A 134 3.41 -39.38 -62.10
C ALA A 134 3.05 -40.74 -62.71
N ALA A 135 1.75 -40.99 -62.90
CA ALA A 135 1.27 -42.23 -63.48
C ALA A 135 0.14 -41.97 -64.48
N HIS A 136 -0.08 -42.92 -65.38
CA HIS A 136 -1.21 -42.88 -66.31
C HIS A 136 -1.79 -44.27 -66.51
N GLY A 137 -3.08 -44.33 -66.82
CA GLY A 137 -3.75 -45.55 -67.26
C GLY A 137 -3.30 -46.00 -68.65
N SER A 138 -3.98 -46.99 -69.24
CA SER A 138 -3.68 -47.40 -70.62
C SER A 138 -3.93 -46.25 -71.62
N LYS A 139 -3.17 -46.24 -72.72
CA LYS A 139 -3.31 -45.25 -73.79
C LYS A 139 -4.54 -45.55 -74.64
N ARG A 140 -5.41 -44.57 -74.84
CA ARG A 140 -6.57 -44.63 -75.74
C ARG A 140 -6.10 -44.52 -77.19
N ALA A 141 -6.98 -44.90 -78.12
CA ALA A 141 -6.70 -44.86 -79.56
C ALA A 141 -6.41 -43.45 -80.10
N ASP A 142 -6.88 -42.39 -79.41
CA ASP A 142 -6.65 -40.98 -79.74
C ASP A 142 -5.32 -40.43 -79.18
N GLY A 143 -4.53 -41.26 -78.50
CA GLY A 143 -3.25 -40.88 -77.89
C GLY A 143 -3.35 -40.31 -76.47
N SER A 144 -4.56 -40.08 -75.94
CA SER A 144 -4.79 -39.71 -74.53
C SER A 144 -4.70 -40.94 -73.61
N TYR A 145 -4.68 -40.75 -72.29
CA TYR A 145 -4.63 -41.86 -71.32
C TYR A 145 -5.95 -41.98 -70.55
N ILE A 146 -6.35 -43.20 -70.16
CA ILE A 146 -7.63 -43.48 -69.46
C ILE A 146 -7.78 -42.60 -68.20
N TRP A 147 -6.69 -42.40 -67.49
CA TRP A 147 -6.52 -41.42 -66.41
C TRP A 147 -5.04 -40.98 -66.41
N GLN A 148 -4.76 -39.81 -65.84
CA GLN A 148 -3.41 -39.32 -65.59
C GLN A 148 -3.38 -38.71 -64.19
N ARG A 149 -2.27 -38.92 -63.49
CA ARG A 149 -1.94 -38.27 -62.23
C ARG A 149 -0.55 -37.65 -62.39
N ASP A 150 -0.41 -36.42 -61.92
CA ASP A 150 0.89 -35.78 -61.79
C ASP A 150 1.67 -36.32 -60.60
N VAL A 151 2.94 -35.92 -60.48
CA VAL A 151 3.76 -36.26 -59.31
C VAL A 151 3.15 -35.59 -58.07
N ILE A 152 3.14 -36.31 -56.95
CA ILE A 152 2.73 -35.79 -55.64
C ILE A 152 3.99 -35.68 -54.78
N TYR A 153 4.20 -34.48 -54.25
CA TYR A 153 5.11 -34.20 -53.16
C TYR A 153 4.29 -33.56 -52.05
N ARG A 154 4.18 -34.23 -50.90
CA ARG A 154 3.43 -33.70 -49.76
C ARG A 154 4.18 -34.03 -48.48
N THR A 155 4.23 -33.08 -47.56
CA THR A 155 4.62 -33.33 -46.18
C THR A 155 3.43 -33.03 -45.30
N GLU A 156 2.89 -34.07 -44.67
CA GLU A 156 1.70 -33.99 -43.84
C GLU A 156 2.09 -33.88 -42.37
N THR A 157 1.43 -32.97 -41.65
CA THR A 157 1.72 -32.65 -40.24
C THR A 157 0.46 -32.42 -39.40
N SER A 158 -0.72 -32.74 -39.94
CA SER A 158 -2.02 -32.58 -39.28
C SER A 158 -2.18 -33.39 -38.00
N ASP A 159 -1.46 -34.53 -37.87
CA ASP A 159 -1.49 -35.37 -36.67
C ASP A 159 -0.13 -36.05 -36.45
N CYS A 160 0.77 -35.35 -35.73
CA CYS A 160 2.07 -35.85 -35.27
C CYS A 160 2.03 -36.28 -33.78
N GLY A 161 0.87 -36.71 -33.29
CA GLY A 161 0.66 -37.05 -31.89
C GLY A 161 0.78 -35.84 -30.96
N ALA A 162 1.69 -35.89 -29.98
CA ALA A 162 1.93 -34.79 -29.05
C ALA A 162 2.82 -33.67 -29.62
N LEU A 163 3.45 -33.89 -30.78
CA LEU A 163 4.31 -32.90 -31.42
C LEU A 163 3.45 -31.95 -32.27
N VAL A 164 3.55 -30.66 -31.96
CA VAL A 164 2.93 -29.59 -32.75
C VAL A 164 4.04 -28.82 -33.43
N LYS A 165 3.82 -28.33 -34.65
CA LYS A 165 4.78 -27.46 -35.32
C LYS A 165 5.15 -26.28 -34.41
N PRO A 166 6.44 -26.01 -34.14
CA PRO A 166 6.84 -24.89 -33.29
C PRO A 166 6.40 -23.55 -33.88
N GLU A 167 5.91 -22.65 -33.04
CA GLU A 167 5.58 -21.28 -33.40
C GLU A 167 5.97 -20.32 -32.27
N ILE A 168 6.74 -19.28 -32.58
CA ILE A 168 6.98 -18.18 -31.63
C ILE A 168 6.18 -16.96 -32.10
N SER A 169 5.06 -16.68 -31.44
CA SER A 169 4.14 -15.62 -31.82
C SER A 169 4.63 -14.23 -31.40
N SER A 170 5.42 -14.15 -30.34
CA SER A 170 6.04 -12.90 -29.88
C SER A 170 7.38 -13.12 -29.20
N LEU A 171 8.27 -12.12 -29.30
CA LEU A 171 9.54 -12.03 -28.56
C LEU A 171 9.72 -10.59 -28.09
N THR A 172 9.97 -10.39 -26.80
CA THR A 172 10.11 -9.06 -26.20
C THR A 172 11.28 -9.01 -25.21
N VAL A 173 11.95 -7.86 -25.16
CA VAL A 173 12.82 -7.50 -24.02
C VAL A 173 11.91 -7.07 -22.88
N SER A 174 11.81 -7.89 -21.83
CA SER A 174 10.89 -7.64 -20.72
C SER A 174 11.48 -6.73 -19.64
N SER A 175 12.79 -6.77 -19.45
CA SER A 175 13.50 -5.79 -18.61
C SER A 175 14.95 -5.60 -19.06
N LEU A 176 15.52 -4.45 -18.73
CA LEU A 176 16.85 -4.03 -19.18
C LEU A 176 17.51 -3.14 -18.13
N SER A 177 18.75 -3.45 -17.79
CA SER A 177 19.63 -2.62 -16.97
C SER A 177 20.90 -2.26 -17.75
N ASP A 178 21.89 -1.70 -17.06
CA ASP A 178 23.22 -1.42 -17.58
C ASP A 178 24.07 -2.67 -17.75
N VAL A 179 23.81 -3.71 -16.94
CA VAL A 179 24.59 -4.96 -16.95
C VAL A 179 23.75 -6.23 -17.18
N GLY A 180 22.46 -6.10 -17.49
CA GLY A 180 21.61 -7.27 -17.69
C GLY A 180 20.36 -7.01 -18.52
N VAL A 181 19.76 -8.09 -19.02
CA VAL A 181 18.57 -8.09 -19.86
C VAL A 181 17.73 -9.32 -19.57
N SER A 182 16.41 -9.20 -19.66
CA SER A 182 15.50 -10.33 -19.63
C SER A 182 14.61 -10.37 -20.87
N PHE A 183 14.27 -11.58 -21.29
CA PHE A 183 13.45 -11.85 -22.47
C PHE A 183 12.24 -12.71 -22.14
N ASP A 184 11.12 -12.36 -22.74
CA ASP A 184 9.87 -13.12 -22.71
C ASP A 184 9.37 -13.41 -24.12
N TRP A 185 8.71 -14.54 -24.29
CA TRP A 185 8.10 -14.95 -25.56
C TRP A 185 6.87 -15.84 -25.35
N LEU A 186 6.06 -15.96 -26.40
CA LEU A 186 4.83 -16.77 -26.41
C LEU A 186 4.86 -17.78 -27.56
N GLY A 187 4.16 -18.89 -27.38
CA GLY A 187 3.97 -19.94 -28.41
C GLY A 187 4.88 -21.16 -28.29
N GLN A 188 5.85 -21.15 -27.37
CA GLN A 188 6.72 -22.31 -27.13
C GLN A 188 5.92 -23.51 -26.61
N ASN A 189 6.05 -24.66 -27.29
CA ASN A 189 5.51 -25.93 -26.81
C ASN A 189 6.53 -26.65 -25.91
N GLU A 190 6.04 -27.55 -25.06
CA GLU A 190 6.88 -28.31 -24.12
C GLU A 190 7.93 -29.19 -24.81
N ALA A 191 7.62 -29.71 -26.01
CA ALA A 191 8.52 -30.55 -26.80
C ALA A 191 9.57 -29.75 -27.59
N ASP A 192 9.50 -28.42 -27.61
CA ASP A 192 10.36 -27.59 -28.44
C ASP A 192 11.75 -27.41 -27.80
N LYS A 193 12.80 -27.72 -28.57
CA LYS A 193 14.17 -27.37 -28.24
C LYS A 193 14.43 -25.93 -28.63
N THR A 194 14.39 -25.05 -27.63
CA THR A 194 14.62 -23.62 -27.81
C THR A 194 16.07 -23.25 -27.46
N GLN A 195 16.74 -22.54 -28.37
CA GLN A 195 18.09 -22.03 -28.20
C GLN A 195 18.11 -20.51 -28.34
N LEU A 196 18.76 -19.83 -27.39
CA LEU A 196 18.99 -18.40 -27.42
C LEU A 196 20.47 -18.11 -27.68
N THR A 197 20.76 -17.28 -28.68
CA THR A 197 22.11 -16.77 -28.95
C THR A 197 22.14 -15.26 -28.79
N LEU A 198 23.00 -14.75 -27.91
CA LEU A 198 23.23 -13.32 -27.70
C LEU A 198 24.58 -12.93 -28.29
N THR A 199 24.62 -11.90 -29.14
CA THR A 199 25.83 -11.40 -29.81
C THR A 199 26.04 -9.93 -29.49
N ASN A 200 27.24 -9.57 -29.05
CA ASN A 200 27.67 -8.18 -28.95
C ASN A 200 27.93 -7.59 -30.33
N LEU A 201 27.22 -6.54 -30.70
CA LEU A 201 27.35 -5.93 -32.03
C LEU A 201 28.65 -5.13 -32.21
N SER A 202 29.31 -4.77 -31.11
CA SER A 202 30.60 -4.07 -31.13
C SER A 202 31.79 -5.04 -31.09
N ASP A 203 31.58 -6.28 -30.67
CA ASP A 203 32.59 -7.34 -30.62
C ASP A 203 31.96 -8.68 -31.04
N ALA A 204 32.02 -8.98 -32.34
CA ALA A 204 31.41 -10.18 -32.91
C ALA A 204 31.98 -11.51 -32.36
N LYS A 205 33.02 -11.47 -31.52
CA LYS A 205 33.55 -12.66 -30.80
C LYS A 205 32.86 -12.91 -29.46
N ASP A 206 32.22 -11.89 -28.88
CA ASP A 206 31.43 -11.96 -27.65
C ASP A 206 30.02 -12.49 -27.99
N VAL A 207 29.94 -13.82 -28.09
CA VAL A 207 28.72 -14.57 -28.40
C VAL A 207 28.45 -15.54 -27.25
N ARG A 208 27.26 -15.47 -26.67
CA ARG A 208 26.77 -16.39 -25.62
C ARG A 208 25.63 -17.23 -26.15
N ARG A 209 25.60 -18.51 -25.81
CA ARG A 209 24.61 -19.48 -26.29
C ARG A 209 24.02 -20.25 -25.12
N TYR A 210 22.70 -20.37 -25.15
CA TYR A 210 21.91 -21.02 -24.12
C TYR A 210 20.95 -22.00 -24.78
N ASP A 211 21.01 -23.26 -24.37
CA ASP A 211 20.19 -24.34 -24.91
C ASP A 211 19.04 -24.68 -23.94
N SER A 212 17.94 -25.21 -24.47
CA SER A 212 16.73 -25.61 -23.71
C SER A 212 16.17 -24.49 -22.83
N VAL A 213 16.14 -23.26 -23.36
CA VAL A 213 15.63 -22.09 -22.63
C VAL A 213 14.10 -22.04 -22.60
N SER A 214 13.55 -21.35 -21.60
CA SER A 214 12.12 -21.07 -21.48
C SER A 214 11.87 -19.58 -21.24
N ALA A 215 10.66 -19.09 -21.55
CA ALA A 215 10.30 -17.68 -21.40
C ALA A 215 10.56 -17.17 -19.97
N GLY A 216 10.93 -15.89 -19.84
CA GLY A 216 11.37 -15.28 -18.59
C GLY A 216 12.87 -15.46 -18.36
N PHE A 217 13.68 -15.46 -19.42
CA PHE A 217 15.11 -15.80 -19.37
C PHE A 217 15.97 -14.54 -19.20
N PHE A 218 16.79 -14.50 -18.15
CA PHE A 218 17.69 -13.40 -17.81
C PHE A 218 19.14 -13.69 -18.20
N ILE A 219 19.85 -12.67 -18.69
CA ILE A 219 21.29 -12.71 -18.96
C ILE A 219 21.93 -11.49 -18.29
N GLY A 220 22.84 -11.76 -17.34
CA GLY A 220 23.63 -10.75 -16.63
C GLY A 220 25.03 -10.54 -17.24
N ASP A 221 25.86 -9.81 -16.50
CA ASP A 221 27.27 -9.51 -16.84
C ASP A 221 27.46 -8.93 -18.25
N LEU A 222 26.51 -8.10 -18.70
CA LEU A 222 26.61 -7.34 -19.94
C LEU A 222 27.40 -6.03 -19.71
N LYS A 223 27.86 -5.42 -20.80
CA LYS A 223 28.57 -4.14 -20.75
C LYS A 223 27.57 -2.99 -20.83
N PRO A 224 27.69 -1.93 -20.01
CA PRO A 224 26.87 -0.73 -20.12
C PRO A 224 26.98 -0.03 -21.48
N GLY A 225 25.91 0.64 -21.91
CA GLY A 225 25.85 1.40 -23.17
C GLY A 225 26.18 0.61 -24.44
N THR A 226 26.05 -0.72 -24.40
CA THR A 226 26.51 -1.63 -25.47
C THR A 226 25.33 -2.25 -26.19
N SER A 227 25.42 -2.30 -27.53
CA SER A 227 24.35 -2.87 -28.36
C SER A 227 24.54 -4.36 -28.58
N TYR A 228 23.45 -5.11 -28.42
CA TYR A 228 23.41 -6.56 -28.58
C TYR A 228 22.30 -6.97 -29.55
N GLU A 229 22.48 -8.14 -30.16
CA GLU A 229 21.47 -8.84 -30.94
C GLU A 229 21.23 -10.21 -30.30
N MET A 230 19.97 -10.52 -30.01
CA MET A 230 19.55 -11.83 -29.55
C MET A 230 18.75 -12.53 -30.66
N VAL A 231 19.09 -13.79 -30.91
CA VAL A 231 18.40 -14.69 -31.84
C VAL A 231 17.83 -15.86 -31.04
N LEU A 232 16.51 -16.07 -31.15
CA LEU A 232 15.78 -17.18 -30.57
C LEU A 232 15.40 -18.18 -31.67
N ASN A 233 15.91 -19.39 -31.57
CA ASN A 233 15.56 -20.52 -32.43
C ASN A 233 14.70 -21.50 -31.62
N SER A 234 13.64 -22.04 -32.21
CA SER A 234 12.81 -23.06 -31.57
C SER A 234 12.49 -24.15 -32.59
N CYS A 235 12.89 -25.38 -32.29
CA CYS A 235 12.76 -26.51 -33.20
C CYS A 235 12.31 -27.75 -32.46
N ASN A 236 11.54 -28.60 -33.12
CA ASN A 236 11.26 -29.96 -32.67
C ASN A 236 11.40 -30.93 -33.87
N PRO A 237 11.18 -32.25 -33.69
CA PRO A 237 11.36 -33.21 -34.79
C PRO A 237 10.47 -32.96 -36.02
N VAL A 238 9.37 -32.21 -35.91
CA VAL A 238 8.45 -31.91 -37.02
C VAL A 238 8.97 -30.73 -37.86
N ASP A 239 9.32 -29.61 -37.22
CA ASP A 239 9.79 -28.39 -37.90
C ASP A 239 10.59 -27.46 -36.98
N CYS A 240 11.10 -26.36 -37.55
CA CYS A 240 11.62 -25.21 -36.83
C CYS A 240 10.74 -23.98 -37.04
N ALA A 241 10.48 -23.23 -35.97
CA ALA A 241 9.91 -21.89 -36.09
C ALA A 241 10.89 -20.94 -36.78
N GLU A 242 10.37 -19.92 -37.47
CA GLU A 242 11.21 -18.83 -37.98
C GLU A 242 11.99 -18.17 -36.84
N PRO A 243 13.33 -18.04 -36.95
CA PRO A 243 14.15 -17.40 -35.93
C PRO A 243 13.64 -16.00 -35.60
N LYS A 244 13.41 -15.71 -34.32
CA LYS A 244 13.04 -14.37 -33.87
C LYS A 244 14.29 -13.63 -33.44
N VAL A 245 14.41 -12.37 -33.87
CA VAL A 245 15.57 -11.52 -33.58
C VAL A 245 15.12 -10.26 -32.85
N VAL A 246 15.84 -9.88 -31.80
CA VAL A 246 15.65 -8.61 -31.11
C VAL A 246 16.99 -7.92 -30.89
N ARG A 247 17.02 -6.60 -31.09
CA ARG A 247 18.19 -5.76 -30.82
C ARG A 247 17.87 -4.79 -29.68
N PHE A 248 18.85 -4.57 -28.81
CA PHE A 248 18.73 -3.66 -27.69
C PHE A 248 20.10 -3.07 -27.33
N THR A 249 20.08 -1.98 -26.57
CA THR A 249 21.29 -1.34 -26.03
C THR A 249 21.14 -1.23 -24.53
N THR A 250 22.06 -1.80 -23.77
CA THR A 250 22.08 -1.70 -22.31
C THR A 250 22.14 -0.24 -21.85
N GLN A 251 21.66 0.01 -20.64
CA GLN A 251 21.60 1.37 -20.08
C GLN A 251 23.00 1.90 -19.72
N ASP A 252 23.08 3.21 -19.46
CA ASP A 252 24.31 3.84 -18.95
C ASP A 252 24.71 3.25 -17.60
N ALA A 253 26.03 3.17 -17.36
CA ALA A 253 26.60 2.54 -16.19
C ALA A 253 26.05 3.08 -14.87
N ARG A 254 25.74 2.17 -13.94
CA ARG A 254 25.20 2.45 -12.62
C ARG A 254 26.06 1.79 -11.54
N VAL A 255 25.85 2.22 -10.31
CA VAL A 255 26.50 1.63 -9.14
C VAL A 255 25.45 0.90 -8.31
N GLY A 256 25.69 -0.37 -7.98
CA GLY A 256 24.83 -1.12 -7.08
C GLY A 256 25.21 -0.82 -5.63
N PHE A 257 24.20 -0.46 -4.83
CA PHE A 257 24.38 -0.18 -3.40
C PHE A 257 24.76 -1.45 -2.64
N ALA A 258 24.03 -2.55 -2.84
CA ALA A 258 24.19 -3.78 -2.08
C ALA A 258 25.17 -4.79 -2.69
N ASP A 259 25.79 -4.50 -3.84
CA ASP A 259 26.64 -5.47 -4.56
C ASP A 259 27.90 -5.87 -3.78
N GLU A 260 28.39 -4.99 -2.92
CA GLU A 260 29.58 -5.22 -2.08
C GLU A 260 29.21 -5.68 -0.66
N ILE A 261 27.91 -5.80 -0.34
CA ILE A 261 27.46 -6.28 0.96
C ILE A 261 27.56 -7.81 1.00
N PRO A 262 28.26 -8.39 1.98
CA PRO A 262 28.31 -9.84 2.14
C PRO A 262 26.91 -10.45 2.23
N THR A 263 26.69 -11.52 1.46
CA THR A 263 25.39 -12.18 1.36
C THR A 263 25.42 -13.49 2.15
N PRO A 264 24.93 -13.53 3.41
CA PRO A 264 24.86 -14.76 4.18
C PRO A 264 23.82 -15.71 3.58
N ASN A 265 24.14 -17.00 3.51
CA ASN A 265 23.21 -18.02 3.03
C ASN A 265 22.08 -18.25 4.06
N HIS A 266 20.83 -18.17 3.60
CA HIS A 266 19.64 -18.45 4.40
C HIS A 266 18.86 -19.68 3.93
N LEU A 267 19.30 -20.32 2.84
CA LEU A 267 18.61 -21.45 2.22
C LEU A 267 19.31 -22.76 2.57
N GLN A 268 18.49 -23.81 2.71
CA GLN A 268 18.95 -25.19 2.81
C GLN A 268 18.82 -25.87 1.45
N GLY A 269 19.90 -26.42 0.90
CA GLY A 269 19.87 -27.14 -0.37
C GLY A 269 21.12 -26.91 -1.22
N SER A 270 21.00 -27.13 -2.53
CA SER A 270 22.08 -26.95 -3.51
C SER A 270 22.10 -25.56 -4.14
N LEU A 271 21.04 -24.77 -3.97
CA LEU A 271 21.00 -23.35 -4.32
C LEU A 271 21.25 -22.54 -3.04
N GLU A 272 22.38 -21.85 -2.99
CA GLU A 272 22.78 -21.04 -1.83
C GLU A 272 22.62 -19.55 -2.13
N GLY A 273 22.10 -18.79 -1.16
CA GLY A 273 21.99 -17.35 -1.30
C GLY A 273 21.31 -16.68 -0.13
N GLY A 274 21.41 -15.36 -0.10
CA GLY A 274 20.82 -14.53 0.93
C GLY A 274 19.40 -14.12 0.60
N LEU A 275 18.57 -14.06 1.63
CA LEU A 275 17.20 -13.58 1.56
C LEU A 275 17.07 -12.28 2.34
N GLY A 276 16.32 -11.34 1.77
CA GLY A 276 15.85 -10.13 2.45
C GLY A 276 14.33 -10.03 2.37
N ILE A 277 13.66 -9.73 3.48
CA ILE A 277 12.22 -9.53 3.56
C ILE A 277 11.94 -8.03 3.64
N THR A 278 11.75 -7.41 2.49
CA THR A 278 11.66 -5.96 2.39
C THR A 278 10.26 -5.46 2.70
N GLN A 279 10.08 -4.83 3.87
CA GLN A 279 8.83 -4.18 4.28
C GLN A 279 9.06 -2.69 4.52
N THR A 280 9.50 -2.30 5.72
CA THR A 280 9.97 -0.94 5.97
C THR A 280 11.41 -0.73 5.50
N HIS A 281 12.21 -1.80 5.55
CA HIS A 281 13.66 -1.79 5.31
C HIS A 281 14.06 -3.03 4.51
N THR A 282 15.09 -2.91 3.67
CA THR A 282 15.69 -4.03 2.92
C THR A 282 16.63 -4.89 3.76
N SER A 283 17.05 -4.40 4.92
CA SER A 283 18.03 -5.03 5.81
C SER A 283 17.45 -6.10 6.75
N VAL A 284 16.17 -6.42 6.59
CA VAL A 284 15.47 -7.46 7.37
C VAL A 284 15.74 -8.82 6.74
N ALA A 285 16.41 -9.70 7.47
CA ALA A 285 16.65 -11.08 7.09
C ALA A 285 15.53 -12.00 7.63
N PRO A 286 15.42 -13.26 7.16
CA PRO A 286 14.48 -14.23 7.71
C PRO A 286 14.63 -14.41 9.22
N ASN A 287 15.86 -14.47 9.74
CA ASN A 287 16.14 -14.66 11.17
C ASN A 287 17.46 -13.98 11.56
N SER A 288 17.84 -14.11 12.83
CA SER A 288 19.10 -13.57 13.38
C SER A 288 19.24 -12.05 13.30
N ASN A 289 18.13 -11.32 13.07
CA ASN A 289 18.09 -9.87 12.95
C ASN A 289 18.58 -9.15 14.22
N GLU A 290 18.50 -9.79 15.38
CA GLU A 290 19.02 -9.24 16.65
C GLU A 290 20.55 -9.23 16.74
N LEU A 291 21.23 -10.03 15.90
CA LEU A 291 22.68 -10.20 15.95
C LEU A 291 23.44 -9.18 15.08
N THR A 292 22.74 -8.37 14.28
CA THR A 292 23.34 -7.39 13.36
C THR A 292 23.56 -6.04 14.03
N GLY A 293 24.79 -5.67 14.37
CA GLY A 293 25.09 -4.34 14.94
C GLY A 293 24.27 -4.02 16.20
N GLN A 294 23.34 -3.04 16.11
CA GLN A 294 22.37 -2.68 17.16
C GLN A 294 21.02 -3.43 17.08
N GLY A 295 20.90 -4.38 16.15
CA GLY A 295 19.74 -5.21 15.84
C GLY A 295 18.79 -4.57 14.83
N HIS A 296 18.31 -5.32 13.84
CA HIS A 296 17.29 -4.91 12.87
C HIS A 296 15.90 -5.36 13.28
N LEU A 297 14.83 -4.81 12.70
CA LEU A 297 13.46 -5.30 12.98
C LEU A 297 13.27 -6.73 12.44
N ASP A 298 12.34 -7.46 13.04
CA ASP A 298 11.89 -8.77 12.56
C ASP A 298 10.80 -8.60 11.48
N ALA A 299 10.47 -9.64 10.70
CA ALA A 299 9.43 -9.52 9.68
C ALA A 299 8.07 -9.21 10.32
N ILE A 300 7.33 -8.23 9.80
CA ILE A 300 6.02 -7.81 10.32
C ILE A 300 4.95 -8.73 9.76
N MET A 301 4.21 -9.38 10.65
CA MET A 301 3.12 -10.28 10.25
C MET A 301 1.98 -9.50 9.57
N ASN A 302 1.26 -10.14 8.65
CA ASN A 302 0.12 -9.56 7.93
C ASN A 302 0.42 -8.22 7.25
N ARG A 303 1.64 -8.04 6.74
CA ARG A 303 2.06 -6.87 5.97
C ARG A 303 2.76 -7.34 4.72
N GLU A 304 2.35 -6.83 3.56
CA GLU A 304 2.99 -7.17 2.28
C GLU A 304 4.51 -6.94 2.36
N ALA A 305 5.26 -7.74 1.61
CA ALA A 305 6.71 -7.64 1.57
C ALA A 305 7.21 -7.85 0.13
N MET A 306 8.42 -7.40 -0.15
CA MET A 306 9.17 -7.85 -1.31
C MET A 306 10.30 -8.77 -0.82
N LEU A 307 10.24 -10.04 -1.22
CA LEU A 307 11.35 -10.96 -1.03
C LEU A 307 12.46 -10.59 -2.01
N LEU A 308 13.67 -10.41 -1.49
CA LEU A 308 14.88 -10.27 -2.28
C LEU A 308 15.71 -11.54 -2.12
N PHE A 309 16.13 -12.14 -3.23
CA PHE A 309 17.04 -13.28 -3.24
C PHE A 309 18.32 -12.89 -3.98
N THR A 310 19.44 -12.93 -3.28
CA THR A 310 20.76 -12.70 -3.87
C THR A 310 21.53 -14.03 -3.85
N PRO A 311 21.78 -14.65 -5.00
CA PRO A 311 22.55 -15.90 -5.06
C PRO A 311 24.01 -15.67 -4.65
N GLN A 312 24.70 -16.73 -4.22
CA GLN A 312 26.13 -16.62 -3.97
C GLN A 312 26.91 -16.25 -5.24
N GLN A 313 28.02 -15.52 -5.07
CA GLN A 313 28.84 -15.06 -6.19
C GLN A 313 29.38 -16.22 -7.02
N GLY A 314 29.35 -16.06 -8.34
CA GLY A 314 29.90 -17.02 -9.31
C GLY A 314 28.90 -18.04 -9.85
N GLU A 315 27.65 -18.00 -9.39
CA GLU A 315 26.57 -18.82 -9.94
C GLU A 315 25.93 -18.15 -11.16
N GLU A 316 25.91 -18.84 -12.31
CA GLU A 316 25.12 -18.41 -13.46
C GLU A 316 23.65 -18.77 -13.22
N ILE A 317 22.79 -17.76 -13.05
CA ILE A 317 21.35 -17.93 -12.86
C ILE A 317 20.63 -17.12 -13.92
N ASN A 318 19.84 -17.80 -14.72
CA ASN A 318 19.05 -17.20 -15.78
C ASN A 318 17.56 -17.14 -15.44
N GLN A 319 17.09 -18.01 -14.55
CA GLN A 319 15.71 -18.01 -14.05
C GLN A 319 15.69 -18.52 -12.62
N VAL A 320 14.77 -17.98 -11.80
CA VAL A 320 14.47 -18.52 -10.47
C VAL A 320 12.97 -18.71 -10.38
N ARG A 321 12.53 -19.94 -10.18
CA ARG A 321 11.15 -20.28 -9.82
C ARG A 321 11.02 -20.23 -8.31
N ALA A 322 9.99 -19.57 -7.83
CA ALA A 322 9.60 -19.55 -6.43
C ALA A 322 8.27 -20.28 -6.24
N GLU A 323 8.23 -21.15 -5.24
CA GLU A 323 7.04 -21.80 -4.74
C GLU A 323 6.79 -21.34 -3.31
N VAL A 324 5.57 -20.87 -3.05
CA VAL A 324 5.13 -20.34 -1.76
C VAL A 324 4.21 -21.36 -1.11
N PHE A 325 4.55 -21.75 0.11
CA PHE A 325 3.79 -22.69 0.90
C PHE A 325 3.25 -22.02 2.16
N LEU A 326 2.00 -22.30 2.50
CA LEU A 326 1.37 -21.91 3.76
C LEU A 326 0.91 -23.17 4.48
N ASP A 327 1.42 -23.39 5.69
CA ASP A 327 1.15 -24.60 6.48
C ASP A 327 1.42 -25.90 5.70
N GLY A 328 2.47 -25.88 4.88
CA GLY A 328 2.89 -26.99 4.03
C GLY A 328 2.12 -27.15 2.71
N GLU A 329 1.06 -26.38 2.47
CA GLU A 329 0.29 -26.41 1.21
C GLU A 329 0.86 -25.43 0.19
N LEU A 330 1.08 -25.88 -1.05
CA LEU A 330 1.50 -25.02 -2.16
C LEU A 330 0.36 -24.07 -2.55
N VAL A 331 0.50 -22.78 -2.28
CA VAL A 331 -0.51 -21.77 -2.59
C VAL A 331 -0.18 -20.95 -3.82
N HIS A 332 1.10 -20.87 -4.21
CA HIS A 332 1.52 -20.08 -5.36
C HIS A 332 2.82 -20.61 -5.98
N THR A 333 2.93 -20.55 -7.31
CA THR A 333 4.17 -20.78 -8.05
C THR A 333 4.34 -19.69 -9.09
N THR A 334 5.53 -19.10 -9.18
CA THR A 334 5.85 -18.05 -10.15
C THR A 334 7.35 -17.97 -10.42
N LEU A 335 7.74 -17.34 -11.52
CA LEU A 335 9.12 -16.88 -11.70
C LEU A 335 9.35 -15.61 -10.86
N MET A 336 10.51 -15.52 -10.23
CA MET A 336 10.98 -14.29 -9.60
C MET A 336 11.36 -13.27 -10.67
N LEU A 337 11.17 -11.98 -10.38
CA LEU A 337 11.64 -10.90 -11.22
C LEU A 337 13.18 -10.87 -11.22
N PRO A 338 13.81 -10.76 -12.40
CA PRO A 338 15.26 -10.75 -12.51
C PRO A 338 15.88 -9.43 -12.02
N PRO A 339 17.21 -9.39 -11.79
CA PRO A 339 17.89 -8.17 -11.35
C PRO A 339 17.70 -6.96 -12.26
N SER A 340 17.56 -7.16 -13.59
CA SER A 340 17.25 -6.07 -14.54
C SER A 340 15.84 -5.50 -14.42
N ALA A 341 14.93 -6.20 -13.72
CA ALA A 341 13.57 -5.76 -13.43
C ALA A 341 13.41 -5.20 -12.02
N LEU A 342 14.50 -5.11 -11.25
CA LEU A 342 14.46 -4.61 -9.88
C LEU A 342 13.94 -3.16 -9.85
N ALA A 343 13.11 -2.84 -8.86
CA ALA A 343 12.54 -1.52 -8.70
C ALA A 343 13.62 -0.43 -8.61
N ALA A 344 13.35 0.75 -9.19
CA ALA A 344 14.25 1.89 -9.08
C ALA A 344 14.26 2.49 -7.66
N SER A 345 15.32 3.26 -7.36
CA SER A 345 15.39 4.10 -6.17
C SER A 345 14.56 5.39 -6.35
N ASP A 346 14.34 6.11 -5.25
CA ASP A 346 13.73 7.44 -5.23
C ASP A 346 14.70 8.57 -5.61
N GLN A 347 15.87 8.24 -6.16
CA GLN A 347 16.88 9.19 -6.58
C GLN A 347 16.34 10.14 -7.69
N PRO A 348 16.44 11.47 -7.52
CA PRO A 348 16.04 12.43 -8.54
C PRO A 348 17.00 12.46 -9.74
N GLU A 349 16.50 12.90 -10.88
CA GLU A 349 17.31 13.26 -12.04
C GLU A 349 18.04 14.60 -11.80
N ASN A 350 19.33 14.54 -11.48
CA ASN A 350 20.15 15.73 -11.17
C ASN A 350 21.59 15.65 -11.71
N GLY A 351 21.84 14.78 -12.68
CA GLY A 351 23.16 14.62 -13.31
C GLY A 351 24.24 13.97 -12.43
N ARG A 352 23.90 13.52 -11.21
CA ARG A 352 24.83 12.75 -10.36
C ARG A 352 24.86 11.29 -10.77
N MET A 353 25.87 10.57 -10.26
CA MET A 353 26.01 9.11 -10.39
C MET A 353 24.70 8.39 -10.06
N LYS A 354 24.30 7.44 -10.91
CA LYS A 354 23.08 6.66 -10.72
C LYS A 354 23.33 5.45 -9.82
N VAL A 355 22.46 5.27 -8.84
CA VAL A 355 22.56 4.19 -7.85
C VAL A 355 21.31 3.32 -7.92
N VAL A 356 21.52 2.03 -8.13
CA VAL A 356 20.49 0.97 -8.04
C VAL A 356 20.68 0.20 -6.73
N PHE A 357 19.64 -0.51 -6.27
CA PHE A 357 19.79 -1.30 -5.05
C PHE A 357 20.82 -2.41 -5.23
N SER A 358 20.70 -3.25 -6.26
CA SER A 358 21.70 -4.27 -6.59
C SER A 358 21.62 -4.70 -8.05
N HIS A 359 22.74 -5.17 -8.61
CA HIS A 359 22.79 -5.86 -9.90
C HIS A 359 22.55 -7.37 -9.82
N HIS A 360 22.42 -7.94 -8.62
CA HIS A 360 22.38 -9.39 -8.39
C HIS A 360 21.09 -9.89 -7.74
N ALA A 361 20.29 -9.01 -7.13
CA ALA A 361 19.10 -9.39 -6.38
C ALA A 361 17.90 -9.69 -7.31
N TRP A 362 17.36 -10.90 -7.19
CA TRP A 362 16.05 -11.30 -7.71
C TRP A 362 14.95 -10.83 -6.75
N SER A 363 13.75 -10.56 -7.24
CA SER A 363 12.66 -10.07 -6.39
C SER A 363 11.32 -10.79 -6.61
N LEU A 364 10.56 -10.96 -5.52
CA LEU A 364 9.22 -11.53 -5.54
C LEU A 364 8.31 -10.78 -4.56
N PRO A 365 7.20 -10.17 -5.04
CA PRO A 365 6.18 -9.64 -4.16
C PRO A 365 5.49 -10.75 -3.35
N LEU A 366 5.47 -10.62 -2.03
CA LEU A 366 4.76 -11.49 -1.11
C LEU A 366 3.49 -10.78 -0.60
N GLN A 367 2.35 -11.46 -0.74
CA GLN A 367 1.07 -10.92 -0.29
C GLN A 367 1.03 -10.82 1.24
N TRP A 368 0.32 -9.81 1.75
CA TRP A 368 0.25 -9.55 3.19
C TRP A 368 -0.27 -10.76 3.98
N ASN A 369 -1.25 -11.49 3.44
CA ASN A 369 -1.88 -12.65 4.08
C ASN A 369 -0.99 -13.90 4.06
N TRP A 370 0.08 -13.92 3.25
CA TRP A 370 1.11 -14.95 3.27
C TRP A 370 2.14 -14.72 4.36
N MET A 371 2.32 -13.48 4.82
CA MET A 371 3.35 -13.09 5.79
C MET A 371 2.94 -13.50 7.21
N LYS A 372 3.03 -14.81 7.49
CA LYS A 372 2.69 -15.46 8.75
C LYS A 372 3.73 -16.53 9.13
N PRO A 373 3.82 -16.95 10.41
CA PRO A 373 4.81 -17.94 10.86
C PRO A 373 4.81 -19.27 10.10
N GLU A 374 3.69 -19.63 9.47
CA GLU A 374 3.52 -20.84 8.68
C GLU A 374 4.09 -20.75 7.26
N LEU A 375 4.59 -19.58 6.85
CA LEU A 375 5.20 -19.35 5.54
C LEU A 375 6.49 -20.16 5.37
N SER A 376 6.60 -20.86 4.25
CA SER A 376 7.85 -21.46 3.77
C SER A 376 7.99 -21.27 2.26
N LEU A 377 9.23 -21.34 1.78
CA LEU A 377 9.57 -21.03 0.39
C LEU A 377 10.50 -22.10 -0.18
N ARG A 378 10.29 -22.46 -1.45
CA ARG A 378 11.24 -23.23 -2.24
C ARG A 378 11.61 -22.44 -3.48
N LEU A 379 12.91 -22.24 -3.67
CA LEU A 379 13.49 -21.60 -4.84
C LEU A 379 14.20 -22.65 -5.69
N THR A 380 13.95 -22.64 -7.00
CA THR A 380 14.59 -23.54 -7.95
C THR A 380 15.11 -22.75 -9.14
N ASP A 381 16.39 -22.89 -9.45
CA ASP A 381 16.98 -22.19 -10.61
C ASP A 381 16.79 -22.96 -11.93
N ASN A 382 17.25 -22.39 -13.04
CA ASN A 382 17.20 -23.03 -14.35
C ASN A 382 18.10 -24.27 -14.50
N LEU A 383 19.00 -24.55 -13.55
CA LEU A 383 19.85 -25.73 -13.54
C LEU A 383 19.27 -26.86 -12.64
N GLY A 384 18.11 -26.63 -12.02
CA GLY A 384 17.47 -27.57 -11.10
C GLY A 384 18.09 -27.60 -9.71
N ARG A 385 18.92 -26.62 -9.34
CA ARG A 385 19.38 -26.44 -7.96
C ARG A 385 18.22 -25.92 -7.12
N GLU A 386 18.11 -26.42 -5.90
CA GLU A 386 17.00 -26.13 -5.00
C GLU A 386 17.51 -25.52 -3.71
N GLY A 387 16.83 -24.47 -3.23
CA GLY A 387 17.08 -23.84 -1.95
C GLY A 387 15.75 -23.65 -1.20
N VAL A 388 15.68 -24.16 0.02
CA VAL A 388 14.46 -24.16 0.84
C VAL A 388 14.65 -23.27 2.06
N LEU A 389 13.66 -22.41 2.31
CA LEU A 389 13.46 -21.74 3.59
C LEU A 389 12.31 -22.46 4.30
N SER A 390 12.61 -23.14 5.41
CA SER A 390 11.64 -24.03 6.05
C SER A 390 10.61 -23.26 6.88
N GLN A 391 9.47 -23.89 7.14
CA GLN A 391 8.44 -23.32 8.01
C GLN A 391 9.02 -23.07 9.41
N GLY A 392 8.80 -21.86 9.94
CA GLY A 392 9.35 -21.42 11.22
C GLY A 392 10.78 -20.85 11.17
N ASP A 393 11.47 -20.88 10.02
CA ASP A 393 12.79 -20.25 9.87
C ASP A 393 12.71 -18.72 9.79
N ILE A 394 11.51 -18.17 9.51
CA ILE A 394 11.27 -16.73 9.54
C ILE A 394 10.85 -16.31 10.95
N GLN A 395 11.61 -15.42 11.56
CA GLN A 395 11.27 -14.75 12.81
C GLN A 395 10.33 -13.56 12.52
N PHE A 396 9.10 -13.65 13.00
CA PHE A 396 8.11 -12.59 12.90
C PHE A 396 8.04 -11.74 14.17
N GLY A 397 7.81 -10.44 13.98
CA GLY A 397 7.10 -9.60 14.92
C GLY A 397 5.59 -9.73 14.72
N GLY A 398 4.79 -9.19 15.64
CA GLY A 398 3.34 -9.23 15.52
C GLY A 398 2.79 -8.50 14.29
N ALA A 399 1.47 -8.43 14.22
CA ALA A 399 0.72 -7.61 13.26
C ALA A 399 0.13 -6.38 13.97
N PRO A 400 0.96 -5.47 14.53
CA PRO A 400 0.44 -4.37 15.32
C PRO A 400 -0.38 -3.42 14.47
N GLU A 401 -1.49 -2.99 15.04
CA GLU A 401 -2.31 -1.92 14.51
C GLU A 401 -1.89 -0.62 15.19
N LEU A 402 -1.86 0.52 14.48
CA LEU A 402 -1.60 1.83 15.06
C LEU A 402 -2.72 2.80 14.66
N VAL A 403 -3.34 3.44 15.64
CA VAL A 403 -4.34 4.49 15.40
C VAL A 403 -3.75 5.86 15.75
N ILE A 404 -3.77 6.79 14.80
CA ILE A 404 -3.36 8.19 15.01
C ILE A 404 -4.58 9.08 14.81
N GLN A 405 -5.00 9.70 15.89
CA GLN A 405 -6.08 10.69 15.93
C GLN A 405 -5.50 12.08 15.71
N ASN A 406 -6.05 12.86 14.79
CA ASN A 406 -5.56 14.20 14.47
C ASN A 406 -6.58 15.26 14.88
N ILE A 407 -6.14 16.33 15.54
CA ILE A 407 -7.01 17.45 15.90
C ILE A 407 -6.28 18.80 15.77
N ASP A 408 -6.92 19.79 15.17
CA ASP A 408 -6.44 21.18 15.16
C ASP A 408 -7.23 22.00 16.18
N MET A 409 -6.54 22.73 17.07
CA MET A 409 -7.19 23.46 18.15
C MET A 409 -6.65 24.88 18.32
N GLY A 410 -7.56 25.77 18.73
CA GLY A 410 -7.26 27.16 19.04
C GLY A 410 -7.80 27.53 20.42
N MET A 411 -6.92 27.96 21.32
CA MET A 411 -7.22 28.33 22.70
C MET A 411 -7.26 29.85 22.81
N LEU A 412 -8.43 30.44 23.00
CA LEU A 412 -8.70 31.89 22.97
C LEU A 412 -8.44 32.55 21.59
N THR A 413 -8.23 31.74 20.55
CA THR A 413 -8.06 32.14 19.15
C THR A 413 -8.56 31.02 18.23
N GLN A 414 -8.86 31.31 16.97
CA GLN A 414 -9.27 30.27 16.00
C GLN A 414 -8.15 29.24 15.76
N PRO A 415 -8.49 27.96 15.46
CA PRO A 415 -7.55 26.95 14.99
C PRO A 415 -6.76 27.43 13.76
N ARG A 416 -5.56 26.90 13.57
CA ARG A 416 -4.60 27.46 12.61
C ARG A 416 -4.94 27.10 11.16
N ASN A 417 -5.69 26.01 10.94
CA ASN A 417 -6.02 25.43 9.64
C ASN A 417 -4.77 25.17 8.77
N ARG A 418 -3.73 24.60 9.38
CA ARG A 418 -2.46 24.24 8.72
C ARG A 418 -1.98 22.84 9.10
N ASN A 419 -2.90 21.90 9.23
CA ASN A 419 -2.57 20.49 9.39
C ASN A 419 -2.43 19.87 8.00
N THR A 420 -1.22 19.92 7.45
CA THR A 420 -0.90 19.39 6.11
C THR A 420 -1.16 17.89 6.00
N MET A 421 -0.98 17.15 7.12
CA MET A 421 -1.27 15.71 7.20
C MET A 421 -2.73 15.46 6.82
N ILE A 422 -3.66 16.14 7.50
CA ILE A 422 -5.11 16.00 7.23
C ILE A 422 -5.49 16.54 5.85
N GLN A 423 -4.90 17.65 5.41
CA GLN A 423 -5.17 18.21 4.08
C GLN A 423 -4.82 17.24 2.93
N ASN A 424 -3.85 16.34 3.12
CA ASN A 424 -3.41 15.35 2.13
C ASN A 424 -3.40 13.93 2.72
N LEU A 425 -4.40 13.62 3.56
CA LEU A 425 -4.41 12.44 4.43
C LEU A 425 -4.08 11.12 3.73
N PRO A 426 -4.69 10.77 2.57
CA PRO A 426 -4.50 9.45 1.99
C PRO A 426 -3.08 9.21 1.50
N THR A 427 -2.46 10.19 0.85
CA THR A 427 -1.10 10.06 0.31
C THR A 427 -0.04 10.11 1.40
N LEU A 428 -0.22 10.97 2.41
CA LEU A 428 0.72 11.09 3.52
C LEU A 428 0.61 9.93 4.50
N ALA A 429 -0.58 9.36 4.69
CA ALA A 429 -0.75 8.14 5.47
C ALA A 429 -0.02 6.97 4.81
N ALA A 430 -0.12 6.84 3.48
CA ALA A 430 0.55 5.80 2.73
C ALA A 430 2.08 5.89 2.82
N ASP A 431 2.64 7.10 2.71
CA ASP A 431 4.08 7.34 2.86
C ASP A 431 4.55 7.06 4.30
N TYR A 432 3.85 7.58 5.31
CA TYR A 432 4.23 7.35 6.72
C TYR A 432 4.14 5.87 7.10
N PHE A 433 3.15 5.13 6.59
CA PHE A 433 3.04 3.68 6.78
C PHE A 433 4.31 2.93 6.37
N GLN A 434 5.03 3.41 5.34
CA GLN A 434 6.28 2.81 4.89
C GLN A 434 7.43 2.96 5.92
N LYS A 435 7.33 3.91 6.86
CA LYS A 435 8.41 4.24 7.81
C LYS A 435 8.28 3.54 9.16
N ILE A 436 7.08 3.05 9.48
CA ILE A 436 6.77 2.47 10.78
C ILE A 436 6.53 0.96 10.70
N PRO A 437 6.87 0.17 11.72
CA PRO A 437 6.69 -1.28 11.72
C PRO A 437 5.27 -1.71 12.12
N ALA A 438 4.24 -1.12 11.47
CA ALA A 438 2.83 -1.46 11.66
C ALA A 438 2.33 -2.42 10.56
N SER A 439 1.39 -3.30 10.90
CA SER A 439 0.64 -4.10 9.91
C SER A 439 -0.60 -3.37 9.41
N LYS A 440 -1.23 -2.57 10.28
CA LYS A 440 -2.35 -1.69 9.93
C LYS A 440 -2.15 -0.30 10.54
N LEU A 441 -2.38 0.74 9.74
CA LEU A 441 -2.39 2.14 10.18
C LEU A 441 -3.78 2.73 9.97
N VAL A 442 -4.35 3.31 11.02
CA VAL A 442 -5.57 4.11 10.97
C VAL A 442 -5.20 5.56 11.21
N MET A 443 -5.44 6.42 10.24
CA MET A 443 -5.31 7.86 10.35
C MET A 443 -6.71 8.48 10.40
N ALA A 444 -7.06 9.02 11.55
CA ALA A 444 -8.38 9.56 11.83
C ALA A 444 -8.32 11.07 12.10
N ASP A 445 -9.43 11.73 11.87
CA ASP A 445 -9.57 13.18 11.93
C ASP A 445 -10.63 13.55 12.97
N TYR A 446 -10.38 14.66 13.66
CA TYR A 446 -11.35 15.33 14.52
C TYR A 446 -11.66 16.70 13.95
N THR A 447 -12.91 17.14 14.12
CA THR A 447 -13.31 18.49 13.77
C THR A 447 -12.43 19.52 14.50
N PRO A 448 -11.97 20.59 13.83
CA PRO A 448 -11.19 21.64 14.48
C PRO A 448 -11.91 22.24 15.69
N ALA A 449 -11.20 22.43 16.80
CA ALA A 449 -11.77 22.83 18.08
C ALA A 449 -11.38 24.27 18.45
N TYR A 450 -12.35 25.17 18.50
CA TYR A 450 -12.17 26.54 18.98
C TYR A 450 -12.64 26.66 20.43
N PHE A 451 -11.75 27.06 21.34
CA PHE A 451 -12.05 27.26 22.76
C PHE A 451 -12.05 28.77 23.08
N PRO A 452 -13.21 29.46 23.02
CA PRO A 452 -13.31 30.89 23.32
C PRO A 452 -13.12 31.19 24.81
N VAL A 453 -13.39 30.21 25.68
CA VAL A 453 -13.21 30.28 27.13
C VAL A 453 -12.43 29.05 27.57
N VAL A 454 -11.43 29.25 28.41
CA VAL A 454 -10.57 28.19 28.93
C VAL A 454 -10.62 28.17 30.45
N THR A 455 -11.28 27.16 31.02
CA THR A 455 -11.26 26.86 32.46
C THR A 455 -10.13 25.89 32.78
N MET A 456 -9.17 26.34 33.57
CA MET A 456 -8.01 25.56 33.98
C MET A 456 -8.37 24.64 35.16
N PRO A 457 -7.69 23.49 35.34
CA PRO A 457 -7.93 22.61 36.48
C PRO A 457 -7.73 23.24 37.86
N ASN A 458 -6.94 24.32 37.96
CA ASN A 458 -6.76 25.08 39.19
C ASN A 458 -7.88 26.12 39.46
N GLY A 459 -8.94 26.15 38.65
CA GLY A 459 -10.08 27.06 38.80
C GLY A 459 -9.94 28.42 38.10
N VAL A 460 -8.79 28.71 37.47
CA VAL A 460 -8.61 29.96 36.69
C VAL A 460 -9.40 29.88 35.38
N VAL A 461 -10.14 30.94 35.05
CA VAL A 461 -10.90 31.04 33.79
C VAL A 461 -10.31 32.15 32.92
N TYR A 462 -9.87 31.81 31.71
CA TYR A 462 -9.40 32.76 30.71
C TYR A 462 -10.44 33.00 29.61
N THR A 463 -10.63 34.25 29.22
CA THR A 463 -11.56 34.69 28.17
C THR A 463 -10.92 35.54 27.07
N ASP A 464 -9.69 36.02 27.27
CA ASP A 464 -8.95 36.87 26.32
C ASP A 464 -7.52 36.33 26.10
N LYS A 465 -6.74 36.23 27.18
CA LYS A 465 -5.39 35.65 27.17
C LYS A 465 -5.08 34.91 28.47
N SER A 466 -4.14 33.97 28.40
CA SER A 466 -3.53 33.38 29.60
C SER A 466 -2.71 34.41 30.38
N ALA A 467 -2.71 34.30 31.72
CA ALA A 467 -1.86 35.09 32.60
C ALA A 467 -0.38 34.67 32.52
N SER A 468 -0.08 33.49 31.95
CA SER A 468 1.29 33.01 31.75
C SER A 468 1.84 33.41 30.38
N THR A 469 3.15 33.23 30.21
CA THR A 469 3.82 33.30 28.90
C THR A 469 3.76 31.95 28.20
N GLY A 470 3.64 31.96 26.87
CA GLY A 470 3.71 30.75 26.03
C GLY A 470 4.94 30.72 25.14
N GLY A 471 5.29 29.53 24.64
CA GLY A 471 6.35 29.35 23.66
C GLY A 471 6.14 28.09 22.80
N TRP A 472 7.15 27.77 21.99
CA TRP A 472 7.08 26.60 21.12
C TRP A 472 6.96 25.29 21.90
N HIS A 473 7.53 25.20 23.12
CA HIS A 473 7.44 24.06 24.05
C HIS A 473 6.86 24.41 25.44
N SER A 474 6.29 25.60 25.63
CA SER A 474 5.85 26.08 26.95
C SER A 474 4.50 26.79 26.89
N GLY A 475 3.86 26.92 28.06
CA GLY A 475 2.56 27.58 28.24
C GLY A 475 1.62 26.75 29.10
N ASP A 476 0.88 27.39 30.01
CA ASP A 476 -0.06 26.71 30.90
C ASP A 476 -1.21 26.02 30.13
N MET A 477 -1.82 26.71 29.17
CA MET A 477 -2.89 26.14 28.34
C MET A 477 -2.38 25.02 27.43
N ARG A 478 -1.15 25.10 26.92
CA ARG A 478 -0.51 24.00 26.16
C ARG A 478 -0.55 22.70 26.96
N GLU A 479 -0.09 22.75 28.21
CA GLU A 479 0.04 21.58 29.08
C GLU A 479 -1.32 21.11 29.62
N ALA A 480 -2.13 22.02 30.13
CA ALA A 480 -3.40 21.67 30.77
C ALA A 480 -4.50 21.31 29.78
N ILE A 481 -4.59 22.06 28.68
CA ILE A 481 -5.70 21.94 27.73
C ILE A 481 -5.29 21.10 26.53
N GLY A 482 -4.25 21.51 25.79
CA GLY A 482 -3.84 20.80 24.58
C GLY A 482 -3.42 19.35 24.84
N LYS A 483 -2.58 19.16 25.86
CA LYS A 483 -2.07 17.83 26.24
C LYS A 483 -3.01 17.11 27.21
N ALA A 484 -3.25 17.65 28.40
CA ALA A 484 -3.96 16.92 29.46
C ALA A 484 -5.48 16.78 29.22
N LEU A 485 -6.18 17.83 28.80
CA LEU A 485 -7.63 17.76 28.53
C LEU A 485 -7.91 17.09 27.19
N VAL A 486 -7.33 17.59 26.10
CA VAL A 486 -7.70 17.16 24.74
C VAL A 486 -7.01 15.86 24.36
N SER A 487 -5.68 15.82 24.27
CA SER A 487 -5.00 14.62 23.77
C SER A 487 -5.17 13.43 24.71
N THR A 488 -4.89 13.60 26.00
CA THR A 488 -5.08 12.53 26.98
C THR A 488 -6.57 12.23 27.19
N GLY A 489 -7.48 13.21 27.05
CA GLY A 489 -8.92 12.96 27.12
C GLY A 489 -9.44 12.12 25.95
N VAL A 490 -9.12 12.49 24.71
CA VAL A 490 -9.38 11.65 23.52
C VAL A 490 -8.80 10.25 23.73
N ASN A 491 -7.60 10.17 24.30
CA ASN A 491 -7.00 8.87 24.58
C ASN A 491 -7.79 8.04 25.58
N ASN A 492 -8.15 8.64 26.71
CA ASN A 492 -8.89 7.97 27.78
C ASN A 492 -10.30 7.55 27.33
N ALA A 493 -10.98 8.39 26.55
CA ALA A 493 -12.29 8.08 26.00
C ALA A 493 -12.25 6.84 25.09
N ASN A 494 -11.18 6.68 24.29
CA ASN A 494 -10.98 5.52 23.42
C ASN A 494 -10.56 4.23 24.15
N VAL A 495 -10.36 4.27 25.46
CA VAL A 495 -10.16 3.09 26.33
C VAL A 495 -11.19 3.00 27.46
N GLY A 496 -12.29 3.75 27.37
CA GLY A 496 -13.43 3.68 28.28
C GLY A 496 -13.22 4.30 29.67
N ILE A 497 -12.19 5.11 29.87
CA ILE A 497 -11.98 5.85 31.13
C ILE A 497 -12.78 7.14 31.04
N VAL A 498 -13.76 7.34 31.92
CA VAL A 498 -14.69 8.49 31.85
C VAL A 498 -14.23 9.75 32.60
N SER A 499 -13.35 9.63 33.60
CA SER A 499 -12.79 10.78 34.32
C SER A 499 -11.39 10.53 34.88
N SER A 500 -10.63 11.60 35.12
CA SER A 500 -9.31 11.58 35.78
C SER A 500 -8.95 12.96 36.35
N ALA A 501 -7.78 13.10 36.99
CA ALA A 501 -7.31 14.39 37.49
C ALA A 501 -7.03 15.39 36.34
N GLY A 502 -7.34 16.67 36.53
CA GLY A 502 -7.34 17.68 35.47
C GLY A 502 -6.00 17.82 34.75
N TYR A 503 -4.90 18.00 35.47
CA TYR A 503 -3.54 18.10 34.94
C TYR A 503 -2.91 16.76 34.57
N SER A 504 -3.56 15.61 34.84
CA SER A 504 -2.98 14.30 34.54
C SER A 504 -2.72 14.12 33.05
N GLN A 505 -1.47 13.85 32.68
CA GLN A 505 -1.09 13.48 31.31
C GLN A 505 -0.73 12.00 31.21
N GLN A 506 -1.19 11.19 32.17
CA GLN A 506 -0.91 9.76 32.22
C GLN A 506 -1.41 9.07 30.96
N TYR A 507 -0.53 8.26 30.36
CA TYR A 507 -0.86 7.50 29.18
C TYR A 507 -1.40 6.12 29.56
N ASN A 508 -2.73 5.97 29.54
CA ASN A 508 -3.40 4.69 29.79
C ASN A 508 -3.43 3.84 28.52
N ARG A 509 -2.24 3.45 28.05
CA ARG A 509 -2.09 2.68 26.83
C ARG A 509 -2.66 1.27 27.00
N ARG A 510 -3.77 0.98 26.31
CA ARG A 510 -4.34 -0.38 26.23
C ARG A 510 -4.12 -0.97 24.85
N TYR A 511 -4.41 -0.21 23.80
CA TYR A 511 -3.98 -0.52 22.43
C TYR A 511 -3.02 0.57 21.91
N ASN A 512 -2.44 0.38 20.72
CA ASN A 512 -1.51 1.35 20.14
C ASN A 512 -2.28 2.53 19.55
N HIS A 513 -2.36 3.62 20.29
CA HIS A 513 -3.04 4.79 19.81
C HIS A 513 -2.40 6.09 20.28
N ILE A 514 -2.38 7.08 19.40
CA ILE A 514 -1.72 8.35 19.64
C ILE A 514 -2.65 9.48 19.18
N THR A 515 -2.76 10.56 19.97
CA THR A 515 -3.41 11.80 19.52
C THR A 515 -2.36 12.82 19.09
N ALA A 516 -2.27 13.08 17.80
CA ALA A 516 -1.51 14.16 17.21
C ALA A 516 -2.37 15.43 17.17
N HIS A 517 -1.82 16.54 17.65
CA HIS A 517 -2.52 17.82 17.63
C HIS A 517 -1.66 18.97 17.12
N THR A 518 -2.31 19.89 16.42
CA THR A 518 -1.79 21.24 16.19
C THR A 518 -2.51 22.21 17.11
N ASN A 519 -1.77 23.05 17.82
CA ASN A 519 -2.33 23.93 18.84
C ASN A 519 -1.76 25.35 18.72
N VAL A 520 -2.64 26.34 18.80
CA VAL A 520 -2.32 27.77 18.93
C VAL A 520 -3.09 28.37 20.12
N GLY A 521 -2.44 29.25 20.89
CA GLY A 521 -3.07 29.90 22.05
C GLY A 521 -2.69 31.37 22.22
N VAL A 522 -3.53 32.12 22.93
CA VAL A 522 -3.26 33.53 23.30
C VAL A 522 -2.69 33.63 24.72
N TYR A 523 -1.48 34.14 24.84
CA TYR A 523 -0.74 34.27 26.09
C TYR A 523 -0.36 35.71 26.40
N THR A 524 0.10 35.97 27.61
CA THR A 524 0.71 37.25 27.96
C THR A 524 2.13 37.31 27.39
N LYS A 525 2.43 38.37 26.64
CA LYS A 525 3.76 38.63 26.08
C LYS A 525 4.74 38.97 27.19
N GLU A 526 5.91 38.32 27.18
CA GLU A 526 6.95 38.47 28.20
C GLU A 526 7.29 39.94 28.50
N GLY A 527 7.33 40.28 29.79
CA GLY A 527 7.64 41.62 30.28
C GLY A 527 6.57 42.69 30.02
N THR A 528 5.39 42.31 29.53
CA THR A 528 4.28 43.23 29.21
C THR A 528 2.94 42.66 29.63
N ASP A 529 1.87 43.45 29.52
CA ASP A 529 0.49 43.00 29.67
C ASP A 529 -0.22 42.84 28.31
N LEU A 530 0.52 42.76 27.21
CA LEU A 530 -0.05 42.61 25.87
C LEU A 530 -0.31 41.14 25.54
N ALA A 531 -1.33 40.87 24.71
CA ALA A 531 -1.60 39.55 24.18
C ALA A 531 -0.59 39.15 23.08
N GLN A 532 -0.23 37.86 23.05
CA GLN A 532 0.59 37.25 22.02
C GLN A 532 0.00 35.90 21.61
N VAL A 533 -0.23 35.74 20.30
CA VAL A 533 -0.59 34.44 19.73
C VAL A 533 0.67 33.59 19.62
N VAL A 534 0.64 32.40 20.20
CA VAL A 534 1.76 31.46 20.24
C VAL A 534 1.34 30.16 19.56
N VAL A 535 2.17 29.70 18.64
CA VAL A 535 2.06 28.38 18.01
C VAL A 535 2.92 27.39 18.79
N HIS A 536 2.34 26.23 19.09
CA HIS A 536 2.98 25.14 19.82
C HIS A 536 3.46 24.05 18.86
N GLY A 537 4.58 23.39 19.18
CA GLY A 537 5.09 22.24 18.42
C GLY A 537 6.24 21.50 19.12
N GLY A 538 6.92 20.64 18.37
CA GLY A 538 8.16 19.97 18.76
C GLY A 538 8.11 19.22 20.10
N SER A 539 7.01 18.54 20.42
CA SER A 539 7.06 17.61 21.56
C SER A 539 6.14 16.41 21.36
N GLY A 540 6.59 15.22 21.71
CA GLY A 540 5.79 14.00 21.74
C GLY A 540 6.12 13.09 22.91
N GLY A 541 5.29 12.06 23.09
CA GLY A 541 5.47 11.01 24.10
C GLY A 541 4.23 10.79 24.96
N GLY A 542 4.01 9.53 25.38
CA GLY A 542 2.87 9.16 26.22
C GLY A 542 1.52 9.31 25.50
N GLY A 543 1.42 8.80 24.28
CA GLY A 543 0.20 8.76 23.47
C GLY A 543 -0.20 10.09 22.85
N LYS A 544 0.70 11.07 22.78
CA LYS A 544 0.39 12.43 22.31
C LYS A 544 1.54 13.05 21.54
N VAL A 545 1.20 13.93 20.61
CA VAL A 545 2.15 14.68 19.77
C VAL A 545 1.66 16.10 19.60
N THR A 546 2.48 17.08 19.95
CA THR A 546 2.22 18.51 19.75
C THR A 546 3.07 18.97 18.57
N LEU A 547 2.41 19.32 17.47
CA LEU A 547 3.06 19.58 16.19
C LEU A 547 2.82 21.01 15.72
N GLN A 548 3.88 21.66 15.23
CA GLN A 548 3.78 22.81 14.36
C GLN A 548 3.72 22.33 12.90
N ASN A 549 4.72 21.59 12.44
CA ASN A 549 4.69 20.95 11.13
C ASN A 549 4.18 19.52 11.28
N THR A 550 3.21 19.14 10.45
CA THR A 550 2.60 17.81 10.48
C THR A 550 3.17 16.89 9.39
N THR A 551 4.36 17.20 8.90
CA THR A 551 5.14 16.45 7.89
C THR A 551 6.63 16.67 8.18
N GLY A 552 7.51 15.96 7.48
CA GLY A 552 8.95 16.08 7.68
C GLY A 552 9.43 15.50 9.00
N ASN A 553 10.63 15.91 9.40
CA ASN A 553 11.27 15.36 10.57
C ASN A 553 10.53 15.67 11.88
N GLU A 554 9.77 16.76 12.00
CA GLU A 554 9.00 17.02 13.22
C GLU A 554 7.96 15.90 13.46
N TRP A 555 7.25 15.47 12.42
CA TRP A 555 6.31 14.34 12.53
C TRP A 555 7.02 13.05 12.95
N SER A 556 8.06 12.65 12.22
CA SER A 556 8.85 11.44 12.50
C SER A 556 9.47 11.47 13.91
N HIS A 557 10.06 12.60 14.29
CA HIS A 557 10.76 12.77 15.56
C HIS A 557 9.81 12.67 16.75
N GLU A 558 8.72 13.43 16.73
CA GLU A 558 7.80 13.52 17.87
C GLU A 558 6.93 12.26 18.01
N LEU A 559 6.61 11.57 16.92
CA LEU A 559 6.04 10.22 17.01
C LEU A 559 7.05 9.20 17.51
N GLY A 560 8.32 9.33 17.13
CA GLY A 560 9.41 8.50 17.67
C GLY A 560 9.45 8.48 19.20
N HIS A 561 9.24 9.61 19.87
CA HIS A 561 9.14 9.67 21.33
C HIS A 561 7.99 8.83 21.91
N ASN A 562 6.88 8.69 21.19
CA ASN A 562 5.80 7.80 21.62
C ASN A 562 6.22 6.34 21.57
N TYR A 563 7.06 5.96 20.61
CA TYR A 563 7.60 4.61 20.45
C TYR A 563 8.75 4.28 21.42
N GLY A 564 9.07 5.20 22.34
CA GLY A 564 10.17 5.05 23.30
C GLY A 564 11.55 5.39 22.74
N LEU A 565 11.61 6.13 21.64
CA LEU A 565 12.87 6.60 21.05
C LEU A 565 13.35 7.88 21.78
N GLY A 566 14.66 7.96 22.02
CA GLY A 566 15.32 9.12 22.61
C GLY A 566 16.25 9.80 21.61
N HIS A 567 16.69 11.02 21.92
CA HIS A 567 17.59 11.79 21.07
C HIS A 567 18.98 11.16 20.95
N TYR A 568 19.61 11.36 19.81
CA TYR A 568 21.00 10.97 19.52
C TYR A 568 21.29 9.50 19.89
N PRO A 569 20.55 8.54 19.30
CA PRO A 569 20.72 7.13 19.63
C PRO A 569 22.13 6.65 19.28
N TYR A 570 22.80 6.03 20.25
CA TYR A 570 24.14 5.47 20.09
C TYR A 570 24.18 4.40 18.99
N MET A 571 25.13 4.50 18.05
CA MET A 571 25.32 3.60 16.89
C MET A 571 24.07 3.41 16.03
N ALA A 572 23.18 4.40 16.03
CA ALA A 572 21.98 4.43 15.20
C ALA A 572 21.58 5.87 14.84
N SER A 573 22.47 6.84 15.02
CA SER A 573 22.21 8.27 14.75
C SER A 573 22.42 8.62 13.28
N ILE A 574 23.21 7.82 12.56
CA ILE A 574 23.59 8.00 11.17
C ILE A 574 23.38 6.64 10.47
N HIS A 575 22.83 6.66 9.25
CA HIS A 575 22.73 5.47 8.42
C HIS A 575 24.08 5.08 7.80
N ASP A 576 24.22 3.83 7.41
CA ASP A 576 25.39 3.29 6.70
C ASP A 576 24.98 2.21 5.69
N MET A 577 25.96 1.49 5.13
CA MET A 577 25.71 0.38 4.20
C MET A 577 24.91 -0.77 4.81
N GLU A 578 25.07 -1.04 6.10
CA GLU A 578 24.42 -2.16 6.80
C GLU A 578 22.96 -1.82 7.17
N SER A 579 22.65 -0.54 7.32
CA SER A 579 21.29 -0.08 7.65
C SER A 579 20.25 -0.40 6.57
N GLY A 580 20.69 -0.64 5.32
CA GLY A 580 19.83 -0.91 4.17
C GLY A 580 19.01 0.30 3.70
N TRP A 581 18.12 0.08 2.74
CA TRP A 581 17.22 1.09 2.19
C TRP A 581 15.80 0.90 2.72
N GLY A 582 15.00 1.97 2.69
CA GLY A 582 13.56 1.86 2.89
C GLY A 582 12.86 1.30 1.65
N TRP A 583 11.59 0.93 1.79
CA TRP A 583 10.75 0.47 0.69
C TRP A 583 9.38 1.12 0.71
N ASP A 584 8.94 1.58 -0.45
CA ASP A 584 7.57 2.07 -0.65
C ASP A 584 6.82 1.08 -1.54
N ALA A 585 5.94 0.29 -0.92
CA ALA A 585 5.17 -0.73 -1.62
C ALA A 585 4.06 -0.14 -2.51
N PHE A 586 3.58 1.08 -2.24
CA PHE A 586 2.59 1.73 -3.10
C PHE A 586 3.24 2.34 -4.36
N GLN A 587 4.43 2.91 -4.19
CA GLN A 587 5.19 3.50 -5.29
C GLN A 587 6.02 2.46 -6.05
N GLN A 588 6.26 1.28 -5.46
CA GLN A 588 7.21 0.26 -5.94
C GLN A 588 8.59 0.87 -6.19
N ARG A 589 9.13 1.49 -5.14
CA ARG A 589 10.40 2.21 -5.17
C ARG A 589 11.17 1.99 -3.88
N PHE A 590 12.48 1.85 -4.00
CA PHE A 590 13.34 1.91 -2.83
C PHE A 590 13.52 3.36 -2.38
N ILE A 591 13.51 3.57 -1.07
CA ILE A 591 13.80 4.85 -0.44
C ILE A 591 15.25 4.81 0.04
N GLY A 592 16.16 5.46 -0.70
CA GLY A 592 17.57 5.35 -0.40
C GLY A 592 17.96 6.01 0.91
N ASN A 593 18.92 5.42 1.61
CA ASN A 593 19.55 6.00 2.80
C ASN A 593 20.74 6.92 2.48
N LEU A 594 20.77 7.44 1.25
CA LEU A 594 21.79 8.36 0.73
C LEU A 594 21.18 9.74 0.49
N HIS A 595 21.90 10.80 0.83
CA HIS A 595 21.42 12.15 0.59
C HIS A 595 21.68 12.58 -0.85
N TRP A 596 20.68 12.43 -1.72
CA TRP A 596 20.81 12.63 -3.16
C TRP A 596 21.22 14.02 -3.64
N LYS A 597 20.93 15.07 -2.85
CA LYS A 597 21.08 16.48 -3.25
C LYS A 597 22.15 17.27 -2.49
N SER A 598 22.68 16.75 -1.38
CA SER A 598 23.56 17.51 -0.48
C SER A 598 25.02 17.39 -0.91
N ASP A 599 25.83 18.30 -0.38
CA ASP A 599 27.28 18.20 -0.36
C ASP A 599 27.74 16.88 0.27
N VAL A 600 28.89 16.41 -0.19
CA VAL A 600 29.50 15.13 0.19
C VAL A 600 30.52 15.36 1.28
N TYR A 601 30.33 14.75 2.44
CA TYR A 601 31.27 14.78 3.58
C TYR A 601 31.04 13.57 4.49
N THR A 602 32.07 13.19 5.25
CA THR A 602 31.98 12.15 6.28
C THR A 602 31.05 12.60 7.40
N GLN A 603 30.00 11.84 7.66
CA GLN A 603 29.09 12.10 8.76
C GLN A 603 29.73 11.66 10.08
N GLN A 604 29.58 12.49 11.11
CA GLN A 604 30.07 12.17 12.44
C GLN A 604 29.07 12.61 13.51
N GLN A 605 28.68 11.68 14.39
CA GLN A 605 27.84 11.94 15.56
C GLN A 605 28.35 11.14 16.75
N GLY A 606 28.97 11.82 17.72
CA GLY A 606 29.67 11.13 18.80
C GLY A 606 30.79 10.25 18.24
N ASP A 607 30.72 8.95 18.53
CA ASP A 607 31.68 7.93 18.06
C ASP A 607 31.30 7.33 16.70
N ASP A 608 30.10 7.61 16.17
CA ASP A 608 29.66 7.15 14.85
C ASP A 608 30.36 7.98 13.78
N ILE A 609 31.23 7.37 12.98
CA ILE A 609 31.94 8.01 11.84
C ILE A 609 31.64 7.21 10.57
N VAL A 610 30.86 7.78 9.67
CA VAL A 610 30.43 7.12 8.43
C VAL A 610 30.92 7.89 7.21
N PRO A 611 31.89 7.34 6.44
CA PRO A 611 32.38 7.99 5.22
C PRO A 611 31.30 7.99 4.13
N PRO A 612 31.39 8.89 3.13
CA PRO A 612 30.44 8.90 2.02
C PRO A 612 30.47 7.60 1.20
N PHE A 613 29.30 7.18 0.71
CA PHE A 613 29.19 6.11 -0.26
C PHE A 613 29.87 6.52 -1.58
N LYS A 614 30.91 5.76 -1.97
CA LYS A 614 31.70 5.93 -3.20
C LYS A 614 32.20 7.36 -3.44
N ASP A 615 32.50 8.08 -2.35
CA ASP A 615 32.89 9.50 -2.40
C ASP A 615 31.87 10.42 -3.12
N ALA A 616 30.62 9.95 -3.27
CA ALA A 616 29.60 10.59 -4.11
C ALA A 616 28.35 11.00 -3.32
N PHE A 617 28.02 10.31 -2.23
CA PHE A 617 26.84 10.59 -1.41
C PHE A 617 27.11 10.39 0.08
N ARG A 618 26.74 11.36 0.92
CA ARG A 618 26.69 11.13 2.37
C ARG A 618 25.45 10.31 2.74
N PHE A 619 25.50 9.58 3.84
CA PHE A 619 24.32 8.89 4.40
C PHE A 619 23.35 9.86 5.10
N LEU A 620 22.10 9.40 5.27
CA LEU A 620 21.06 10.12 6.03
C LEU A 620 21.29 10.02 7.54
N ARG A 621 20.62 10.90 8.27
CA ARG A 621 20.55 10.89 9.74
C ARG A 621 19.20 10.35 10.20
N ASP A 622 19.21 9.64 11.33
CA ASP A 622 17.99 9.15 11.98
C ASP A 622 17.07 10.31 12.40
N ALA A 623 15.76 10.03 12.49
CA ALA A 623 14.76 11.03 12.89
C ALA A 623 15.07 11.69 14.26
N GLN A 624 15.69 10.94 15.18
CA GLN A 624 16.10 11.39 16.52
C GLN A 624 17.46 12.10 16.55
N ASN A 625 18.12 12.27 15.40
CA ASN A 625 19.37 13.00 15.23
C ASN A 625 19.22 14.17 14.24
N GLY A 626 18.07 14.86 14.31
CA GLY A 626 17.77 16.00 13.45
C GLY A 626 17.77 15.62 11.98
N GLY A 627 17.06 14.54 11.64
CA GLY A 627 16.94 13.94 10.31
C GLY A 627 16.60 14.94 9.20
N GLU A 628 16.51 14.43 7.98
CA GLU A 628 16.54 15.30 6.81
C GLU A 628 15.23 16.05 6.54
N GLN A 629 15.31 17.06 5.67
CA GLN A 629 14.13 17.76 5.16
C GLN A 629 13.29 16.85 4.25
N GLU A 630 12.03 17.23 4.03
CA GLU A 630 11.14 16.52 3.12
C GLU A 630 11.72 16.42 1.70
N TYR A 631 11.41 15.33 1.00
CA TYR A 631 11.88 15.08 -0.37
C TYR A 631 13.40 15.10 -0.51
N VAL A 632 14.11 14.33 0.33
CA VAL A 632 15.51 13.99 0.06
C VAL A 632 15.59 13.34 -1.33
N GLY A 633 14.75 12.33 -1.57
CA GLY A 633 14.45 11.79 -2.90
C GLY A 633 13.24 12.44 -3.54
N THR A 634 12.51 11.65 -4.34
CA THR A 634 11.35 12.09 -5.13
C THR A 634 10.01 11.73 -4.48
N ILE A 635 10.01 10.92 -3.42
CA ILE A 635 8.80 10.30 -2.88
C ILE A 635 8.50 10.78 -1.45
N SER A 636 9.38 10.46 -0.51
CA SER A 636 9.10 10.54 0.92
C SER A 636 9.09 11.97 1.45
N ARG A 637 8.06 12.31 2.24
CA ARG A 637 7.97 13.51 3.07
C ARG A 637 8.29 13.24 4.54
N PHE A 638 8.54 12.00 4.91
CA PHE A 638 8.94 11.61 6.25
C PHE A 638 10.39 11.14 6.27
N THR A 639 11.02 11.26 7.42
CA THR A 639 12.39 10.79 7.61
C THR A 639 12.41 9.27 7.62
N LEU A 640 13.45 8.68 7.03
CA LEU A 640 13.71 7.25 7.15
C LEU A 640 14.38 7.00 8.50
N GLU A 641 13.73 6.25 9.39
CA GLU A 641 14.30 5.85 10.68
C GLU A 641 15.41 4.80 10.51
N HIS A 642 16.42 4.82 11.37
CA HIS A 642 17.43 3.77 11.39
C HIS A 642 16.79 2.41 11.75
N PRO A 643 17.18 1.27 11.13
CA PRO A 643 16.55 -0.02 11.40
C PRO A 643 16.62 -0.43 12.88
N ALA A 644 17.68 -0.04 13.60
CA ALA A 644 17.78 -0.27 15.05
C ALA A 644 16.76 0.53 15.88
N GLN A 645 16.42 1.76 15.46
CA GLN A 645 15.32 2.51 16.08
C GLN A 645 13.97 1.90 15.68
N SER A 646 13.82 1.47 14.42
CA SER A 646 12.63 0.77 13.95
C SER A 646 12.38 -0.54 14.73
N ARG A 647 13.43 -1.28 15.12
CA ARG A 647 13.32 -2.46 16.01
C ARG A 647 12.74 -2.07 17.38
N LYS A 648 13.19 -0.96 17.97
CA LYS A 648 12.61 -0.45 19.23
C LYS A 648 11.15 -0.07 19.07
N ALA A 649 10.80 0.59 17.97
CA ALA A 649 9.41 0.91 17.64
C ALA A 649 8.56 -0.36 17.46
N GLN A 650 9.07 -1.39 16.79
CA GLN A 650 8.39 -2.67 16.62
C GLN A 650 8.14 -3.36 17.97
N ARG A 651 9.13 -3.38 18.86
CA ARG A 651 8.97 -3.90 20.23
C ARG A 651 7.93 -3.11 21.01
N TRP A 652 7.96 -1.78 20.90
CA TRP A 652 6.95 -0.94 21.51
C TRP A 652 5.57 -1.36 20.99
N MET A 653 5.36 -1.44 19.68
CA MET A 653 4.08 -1.78 19.06
C MET A 653 3.57 -3.17 19.44
N ASN A 654 4.45 -4.19 19.43
CA ASN A 654 4.10 -5.58 19.80
C ASN A 654 3.72 -5.71 21.28
N ASN A 655 4.24 -4.83 22.16
CA ASN A 655 3.88 -4.81 23.57
C ASN A 655 2.50 -4.18 23.84
N GLY A 656 1.91 -3.45 22.90
CA GLY A 656 0.53 -2.97 23.02
C GLY A 656 -0.48 -4.03 22.61
N PHE A 657 -1.75 -3.86 22.99
CA PHE A 657 -2.80 -4.76 22.53
C PHE A 657 -3.29 -4.36 21.13
N ASN A 658 -3.77 -5.35 20.39
CA ASN A 658 -4.69 -5.14 19.27
C ASN A 658 -6.12 -5.32 19.76
N LEU A 659 -7.06 -4.65 19.10
CA LEU A 659 -8.49 -4.80 19.35
C LEU A 659 -8.99 -6.05 18.62
N ASP A 660 -9.68 -6.93 19.33
CA ASP A 660 -10.31 -8.12 18.76
C ASP A 660 -11.65 -8.38 19.46
N SER A 661 -12.74 -8.13 18.75
CA SER A 661 -14.11 -8.29 19.28
C SER A 661 -14.44 -9.73 19.70
N HIS A 662 -13.76 -10.73 19.13
CA HIS A 662 -13.92 -12.14 19.47
C HIS A 662 -13.18 -12.54 20.76
N SER A 663 -12.21 -11.74 21.20
CA SER A 663 -11.55 -11.96 22.49
C SER A 663 -12.52 -11.69 23.65
N PRO A 664 -12.48 -12.50 24.74
CA PRO A 664 -13.31 -12.28 25.92
C PRO A 664 -13.16 -10.86 26.51
N SER A 665 -11.94 -10.30 26.51
CA SER A 665 -11.68 -8.94 26.98
C SER A 665 -11.81 -7.87 25.90
N GLY A 666 -11.92 -8.25 24.62
CA GLY A 666 -11.84 -7.33 23.49
C GLY A 666 -10.41 -7.02 23.03
N TYR A 667 -9.39 -7.62 23.67
CA TYR A 667 -7.98 -7.34 23.43
C TYR A 667 -7.16 -8.62 23.25
N VAL A 668 -6.15 -8.55 22.38
CA VAL A 668 -5.12 -9.58 22.21
C VAL A 668 -3.72 -8.97 22.19
N GLN A 669 -2.70 -9.70 22.62
CA GLN A 669 -1.30 -9.25 22.61
C GLN A 669 -0.42 -10.27 21.91
N TRP A 670 0.61 -9.78 21.23
CA TRP A 670 1.59 -10.63 20.56
C TRP A 670 2.51 -11.32 21.57
N ASP A 671 2.65 -12.64 21.45
CA ASP A 671 3.62 -13.43 22.19
C ASP A 671 4.78 -13.81 21.27
N GLN A 672 5.93 -13.16 21.44
CA GLN A 672 7.11 -13.37 20.60
C GLN A 672 7.59 -14.83 20.63
N SER A 673 7.54 -15.50 21.79
CA SER A 673 8.06 -16.86 21.96
C SER A 673 7.26 -17.93 21.21
N THR A 674 5.95 -17.73 21.12
CA THR A 674 5.03 -18.66 20.46
C THR A 674 4.55 -18.16 19.10
N GLN A 675 5.04 -16.98 18.68
CA GLN A 675 4.75 -16.35 17.39
C GLN A 675 3.25 -16.25 17.10
N ARG A 676 2.44 -15.88 18.10
CA ARG A 676 0.98 -15.79 17.98
C ARG A 676 0.37 -14.73 18.89
N TYR A 677 -0.80 -14.25 18.52
CA TYR A 677 -1.63 -13.44 19.41
C TYR A 677 -2.34 -14.31 20.46
N LYS A 678 -2.40 -13.82 21.69
CA LYS A 678 -3.13 -14.44 22.80
C LYS A 678 -4.13 -13.44 23.40
N ALA A 679 -5.27 -13.95 23.84
CA ALA A 679 -6.21 -13.17 24.64
C ALA A 679 -5.53 -12.70 25.93
N VAL A 680 -5.86 -11.47 26.36
CA VAL A 680 -5.27 -10.84 27.54
C VAL A 680 -6.32 -10.66 28.62
N GLU A 681 -5.97 -10.96 29.87
CA GLU A 681 -6.75 -10.55 31.04
C GLU A 681 -6.41 -9.10 31.40
N THR A 682 -7.41 -8.22 31.40
CA THR A 682 -7.22 -6.80 31.70
C THR A 682 -8.43 -6.24 32.45
N ASP A 683 -8.16 -5.25 33.28
CA ASP A 683 -9.13 -4.37 33.96
C ASP A 683 -9.76 -3.32 33.01
N THR A 684 -9.30 -3.25 31.77
CA THR A 684 -9.83 -2.32 30.76
C THR A 684 -11.22 -2.77 30.32
N PRO A 685 -12.20 -1.86 30.21
CA PRO A 685 -13.51 -2.23 29.68
C PRO A 685 -13.38 -2.74 28.24
N LYS A 686 -14.19 -3.75 27.92
CA LYS A 686 -14.34 -4.26 26.56
C LYS A 686 -15.06 -3.20 25.71
N PRO A 687 -14.52 -2.78 24.56
CA PRO A 687 -15.25 -1.94 23.63
C PRO A 687 -16.52 -2.63 23.13
N GLN A 688 -17.63 -1.89 23.09
CA GLN A 688 -18.90 -2.35 22.50
C GLN A 688 -18.88 -2.18 20.98
N GLN A 689 -18.30 -1.07 20.51
CA GLN A 689 -18.07 -0.79 19.09
C GLN A 689 -16.63 -0.28 18.91
N VAL A 690 -15.99 -0.68 17.81
CA VAL A 690 -14.59 -0.32 17.48
C VAL A 690 -14.56 0.40 16.15
N GLY A 691 -13.86 1.54 16.10
CA GLY A 691 -13.61 2.26 14.86
C GLY A 691 -14.84 2.90 14.21
N VAL A 692 -15.80 3.35 15.02
CA VAL A 692 -17.04 4.02 14.56
C VAL A 692 -16.92 5.54 14.70
N PRO A 693 -17.72 6.34 13.96
CA PRO A 693 -17.80 7.78 14.22
C PRO A 693 -18.28 8.06 15.65
N VAL A 694 -17.63 8.99 16.34
CA VAL A 694 -17.90 9.32 17.74
C VAL A 694 -18.02 10.83 17.96
N VAL A 695 -18.85 11.20 18.93
CA VAL A 695 -18.77 12.50 19.59
C VAL A 695 -18.01 12.33 20.91
N THR A 696 -16.95 13.12 21.09
CA THR A 696 -16.15 13.09 22.32
C THR A 696 -16.48 14.30 23.17
N LEU A 697 -17.03 14.03 24.35
CA LEU A 697 -17.31 14.99 25.41
C LEU A 697 -16.06 15.21 26.24
N LEU A 698 -15.58 16.46 26.32
CA LEU A 698 -14.45 16.85 27.16
C LEU A 698 -14.86 17.98 28.10
N GLY A 699 -14.31 17.98 29.31
CA GLY A 699 -14.46 19.14 30.19
C GLY A 699 -13.77 19.02 31.53
N ILE A 700 -13.85 20.09 32.30
CA ILE A 700 -13.31 20.23 33.66
C ILE A 700 -14.48 20.33 34.62
N TYR A 701 -14.41 19.60 35.73
CA TYR A 701 -15.41 19.67 36.78
C TYR A 701 -14.83 19.52 38.17
N ASP A 702 -15.43 20.24 39.11
CA ASP A 702 -15.09 20.11 40.52
C ASP A 702 -16.26 19.47 41.28
N PRO A 703 -16.13 18.21 41.74
CA PRO A 703 -17.17 17.54 42.53
C PRO A 703 -17.54 18.28 43.83
N GLN A 704 -16.66 19.17 44.31
CA GLN A 704 -16.88 19.96 45.52
C GLN A 704 -17.49 21.34 45.22
N ASN A 705 -17.65 21.69 43.94
CA ASN A 705 -18.16 22.98 43.48
C ASN A 705 -17.42 24.20 44.09
N GLU A 706 -16.12 24.07 44.39
CA GLU A 706 -15.28 25.18 44.86
C GLU A 706 -14.63 25.92 43.68
N ASN A 707 -14.28 25.18 42.62
CA ASN A 707 -13.73 25.70 41.37
C ASN A 707 -14.79 25.71 40.25
N PRO A 708 -14.70 26.68 39.31
CA PRO A 708 -15.54 26.67 38.10
C PRO A 708 -15.44 25.36 37.32
N SER A 709 -16.59 24.91 36.81
CA SER A 709 -16.71 23.74 35.93
C SER A 709 -17.11 24.17 34.51
N GLN A 710 -16.62 23.47 33.51
CA GLN A 710 -16.87 23.77 32.10
C GLN A 710 -16.97 22.49 31.26
N ILE A 711 -18.06 22.37 30.50
CA ILE A 711 -18.14 21.49 29.34
C ILE A 711 -17.51 22.24 28.16
N TYR A 712 -16.47 21.67 27.55
CA TYR A 712 -15.80 22.25 26.39
C TYR A 712 -16.61 21.97 25.11
N PRO A 713 -16.43 22.78 24.05
CA PRO A 713 -17.04 22.52 22.76
C PRO A 713 -16.83 21.08 22.33
N LEU A 714 -17.92 20.43 21.92
CA LEU A 714 -17.88 19.03 21.50
C LEU A 714 -16.96 18.88 20.29
N ILE A 715 -16.19 17.80 20.29
CA ILE A 715 -15.33 17.43 19.16
C ILE A 715 -15.85 16.12 18.57
N TYR A 716 -15.83 16.02 17.25
CA TYR A 716 -16.39 14.90 16.53
C TYR A 716 -15.29 14.23 15.72
N SER A 717 -15.28 12.90 15.69
CA SER A 717 -14.33 12.13 14.90
C SER A 717 -15.02 11.09 14.05
N ASN A 718 -14.37 10.80 12.92
CA ASN A 718 -14.77 9.75 12.01
C ASN A 718 -14.30 8.34 12.45
N TYR A 719 -13.56 8.22 13.56
CA TYR A 719 -13.11 6.95 14.10
C TYR A 719 -12.89 7.00 15.61
N GLY A 720 -13.51 6.11 16.36
CA GLY A 720 -13.31 5.96 17.80
C GLY A 720 -13.97 4.70 18.34
N ASN A 721 -13.71 4.41 19.61
CA ASN A 721 -14.28 3.26 20.31
C ASN A 721 -15.38 3.73 21.28
N VAL A 722 -16.46 2.95 21.36
CA VAL A 722 -17.59 3.17 22.28
C VAL A 722 -17.61 2.06 23.31
N PHE A 723 -17.92 2.40 24.55
CA PHE A 723 -17.90 1.51 25.70
C PHE A 723 -19.24 1.52 26.42
N GLU A 724 -19.47 0.50 27.23
CA GLU A 724 -20.55 0.55 28.22
C GLU A 724 -20.21 1.61 29.27
N LEU A 725 -21.06 2.64 29.36
CA LEU A 725 -20.82 3.79 30.22
C LEU A 725 -21.38 3.56 31.63
N PRO A 726 -20.66 3.96 32.69
CA PRO A 726 -21.12 3.78 34.05
C PRO A 726 -22.41 4.58 34.29
N GLN A 727 -23.42 3.92 34.83
CA GLN A 727 -24.72 4.51 35.08
C GLN A 727 -24.79 5.17 36.48
N PRO A 728 -25.57 6.26 36.63
CA PRO A 728 -26.05 6.77 37.91
C PRO A 728 -26.56 5.69 38.88
N GLU A 729 -26.22 5.79 40.16
CA GLU A 729 -26.80 4.93 41.22
C GLU A 729 -27.95 5.67 41.90
N GLN A 730 -29.14 5.07 42.00
CA GLN A 730 -30.25 5.61 42.80
C GLN A 730 -30.17 5.05 44.22
N GLY A 731 -29.67 5.84 45.17
CA GLY A 731 -29.63 5.48 46.60
C GLY A 731 -29.89 6.67 47.51
N ASP A 732 -30.45 6.41 48.69
CA ASP A 732 -30.67 7.44 49.72
C ASP A 732 -29.35 7.75 50.46
N TYR A 733 -29.03 9.04 50.60
CA TYR A 733 -27.88 9.53 51.37
C TYR A 733 -27.94 9.06 52.83
N GLN A 734 -26.88 8.41 53.31
CA GLN A 734 -26.71 8.03 54.72
C GLN A 734 -26.18 9.22 55.55
N LEU A 735 -26.24 9.09 56.87
CA LEU A 735 -25.73 10.10 57.80
C LEU A 735 -24.21 10.28 57.65
N GLU A 736 -23.71 11.51 57.77
CA GLU A 736 -22.30 11.85 57.56
C GLU A 736 -21.63 12.45 58.80
N GLY A 737 -20.34 12.19 59.00
CA GLY A 737 -19.56 12.77 60.09
C GLY A 737 -19.97 12.29 61.47
N TRP A 738 -19.76 13.14 62.48
CA TRP A 738 -20.14 12.87 63.85
C TRP A 738 -21.64 13.10 64.07
N GLN A 739 -22.32 12.10 64.64
CA GLN A 739 -23.76 12.11 64.86
C GLN A 739 -24.09 11.91 66.33
N ALA A 740 -24.75 12.89 66.95
CA ALA A 740 -25.21 12.77 68.33
C ALA A 740 -26.24 11.67 68.46
N VAL A 741 -25.98 10.69 69.34
CA VAL A 741 -26.87 9.53 69.53
C VAL A 741 -28.28 9.93 69.93
N ALA A 742 -28.43 11.01 70.69
CA ALA A 742 -29.72 11.58 71.07
C ALA A 742 -30.61 11.99 69.86
N ASN A 743 -30.02 12.18 68.68
CA ASN A 743 -30.73 12.60 67.46
C ASN A 743 -30.98 11.44 66.48
N LEU A 744 -30.57 10.22 66.82
CA LEU A 744 -30.66 9.06 65.94
C LEU A 744 -31.90 8.22 66.22
N THR A 745 -32.53 7.70 65.17
CA THR A 745 -33.56 6.67 65.30
C THR A 745 -32.94 5.30 65.59
N GLN A 746 -33.71 4.38 66.15
CA GLN A 746 -33.24 3.01 66.40
C GLN A 746 -32.73 2.33 65.12
N ALA A 747 -33.41 2.52 63.99
CA ALA A 747 -32.98 1.99 62.69
C ALA A 747 -31.62 2.55 62.23
N GLN A 748 -31.33 3.83 62.51
CA GLN A 748 -30.03 4.44 62.20
C GLN A 748 -28.93 3.93 63.14
N LEU A 749 -29.24 3.73 64.42
CA LEU A 749 -28.30 3.16 65.39
C LEU A 749 -27.90 1.73 65.04
N ASP A 750 -28.84 0.94 64.53
CA ASP A 750 -28.63 -0.46 64.13
C ASP A 750 -28.01 -0.60 62.73
N SER A 751 -27.86 0.49 61.98
CA SER A 751 -27.22 0.49 60.67
C SER A 751 -25.71 0.20 60.79
N ASP A 752 -25.13 -0.35 59.72
CA ASP A 752 -23.72 -0.70 59.65
C ASP A 752 -22.84 0.48 59.19
N ILE A 753 -23.38 1.70 59.13
CA ILE A 753 -22.68 2.88 58.60
C ILE A 753 -21.65 3.45 59.58
N TRP A 754 -21.51 2.91 60.78
CA TRP A 754 -20.62 3.48 61.82
C TRP A 754 -19.18 2.97 61.69
N GLN A 755 -18.19 3.86 61.84
CA GLN A 755 -16.79 3.47 61.92
C GLN A 755 -16.52 2.73 63.23
N THR A 756 -15.48 1.91 63.24
CA THR A 756 -15.08 1.14 64.42
C THR A 756 -13.63 1.39 64.79
N LEU A 757 -13.29 1.17 66.06
CA LEU A 757 -11.93 1.05 66.54
C LEU A 757 -11.80 -0.21 67.39
N ARG A 758 -10.56 -0.66 67.58
CA ARG A 758 -10.26 -1.80 68.43
C ARG A 758 -10.11 -1.33 69.89
N ILE A 759 -10.86 -1.94 70.81
CA ILE A 759 -10.75 -1.79 72.27
C ILE A 759 -10.84 -3.20 72.88
N ASP A 760 -9.92 -3.56 73.77
CA ASP A 760 -9.83 -4.87 74.44
C ASP A 760 -9.87 -6.07 73.45
N GLY A 761 -9.31 -5.87 72.25
CA GLY A 761 -9.28 -6.87 71.17
C GLY A 761 -10.56 -6.95 70.31
N GLU A 762 -11.65 -6.28 70.68
CA GLU A 762 -12.92 -6.25 69.96
C GLU A 762 -13.10 -4.98 69.12
N GLN A 763 -13.83 -5.07 68.00
CA GLN A 763 -14.21 -3.91 67.19
C GLN A 763 -15.46 -3.27 67.77
N GLN A 764 -15.31 -2.06 68.30
CA GLN A 764 -16.40 -1.29 68.89
C GLN A 764 -16.75 -0.09 68.01
N ARG A 765 -18.02 0.33 68.01
CA ARG A 765 -18.45 1.55 67.30
C ARG A 765 -17.69 2.74 67.85
N LEU A 766 -17.07 3.51 66.96
CA LEU A 766 -16.24 4.64 67.31
C LEU A 766 -17.11 5.81 67.74
N CYS A 767 -16.82 6.35 68.91
CA CYS A 767 -17.59 7.41 69.52
C CYS A 767 -16.72 8.50 70.12
N LYS A 768 -17.26 9.72 70.24
CA LYS A 768 -16.66 10.82 71.00
C LYS A 768 -17.62 11.36 72.04
N PHE A 769 -17.06 11.84 73.15
CA PHE A 769 -17.83 12.39 74.26
C PHE A 769 -17.02 13.42 75.04
N THR A 770 -17.71 14.33 75.72
CA THR A 770 -17.06 15.29 76.62
C THR A 770 -16.99 14.72 78.02
N PHE A 771 -15.80 14.69 78.62
CA PHE A 771 -15.59 14.27 80.00
C PHE A 771 -15.14 15.46 80.86
N GLN A 772 -15.70 15.57 82.06
CA GLN A 772 -15.26 16.54 83.07
C GLN A 772 -14.52 15.80 84.18
N ALA A 773 -13.25 16.15 84.37
CA ALA A 773 -12.40 15.60 85.41
C ALA A 773 -12.80 16.11 86.81
N ALA A 774 -12.32 15.41 87.85
CA ALA A 774 -12.63 15.71 89.24
C ALA A 774 -12.14 17.09 89.70
N ASN A 775 -11.12 17.64 89.03
CA ASN A 775 -10.60 18.99 89.27
C ASN A 775 -11.34 20.10 88.48
N GLY A 776 -12.34 19.74 87.66
CA GLY A 776 -13.11 20.68 86.84
C GLY A 776 -12.64 20.82 85.40
N ASP A 777 -11.49 20.23 85.01
CA ASP A 777 -11.00 20.27 83.64
C ASP A 777 -11.93 19.50 82.71
N ARG A 778 -12.06 19.97 81.45
CA ARG A 778 -12.94 19.36 80.44
C ARG A 778 -12.14 19.01 79.20
N SER A 779 -12.30 17.79 78.71
CA SER A 779 -11.73 17.35 77.43
C SER A 779 -12.71 16.46 76.69
N GLN A 780 -12.71 16.55 75.37
CA GLN A 780 -13.36 15.58 74.50
C GLN A 780 -12.42 14.39 74.30
N PHE A 781 -12.96 13.19 74.47
CA PHE A 781 -12.24 11.95 74.24
C PHE A 781 -12.93 11.14 73.14
N VAL A 782 -12.13 10.34 72.44
CA VAL A 782 -12.60 9.36 71.45
C VAL A 782 -12.35 7.96 71.99
N GLY A 783 -13.34 7.08 71.83
CA GLY A 783 -13.33 5.74 72.40
C GLY A 783 -14.32 4.82 71.68
N GLY A 784 -14.62 3.69 72.31
CA GLY A 784 -15.57 2.69 71.82
C GLY A 784 -16.88 2.67 72.62
N VAL A 785 -17.99 2.37 71.94
CA VAL A 785 -19.28 2.16 72.59
C VAL A 785 -19.32 0.77 73.21
N GLU A 786 -19.53 0.72 74.52
CA GLU A 786 -19.76 -0.51 75.28
C GLU A 786 -21.23 -0.97 75.07
N PRO A 787 -21.50 -2.07 74.33
CA PRO A 787 -22.86 -2.45 73.95
C PRO A 787 -23.77 -2.77 75.13
N SER A 788 -23.19 -3.27 76.23
CA SER A 788 -23.92 -3.68 77.43
C SER A 788 -24.46 -2.50 78.25
N THR A 789 -23.86 -1.32 78.13
CA THR A 789 -24.21 -0.13 78.93
C THR A 789 -24.66 1.07 78.11
N ASP A 790 -24.48 1.01 76.78
CA ASP A 790 -24.76 2.11 75.86
C ASP A 790 -24.04 3.42 76.27
N ARG A 791 -22.73 3.29 76.52
CA ARG A 791 -21.85 4.39 76.90
C ARG A 791 -20.58 4.37 76.07
N CYS A 792 -20.10 5.55 75.72
CA CYS A 792 -18.81 5.72 75.07
C CYS A 792 -17.68 5.74 76.11
N SER A 793 -16.64 4.93 75.93
CA SER A 793 -15.52 4.83 76.86
C SER A 793 -14.18 4.81 76.14
N VAL A 794 -13.16 5.45 76.71
CA VAL A 794 -11.78 5.41 76.16
C VAL A 794 -11.08 4.05 76.29
N GLY A 795 -11.74 3.07 76.93
CA GLY A 795 -11.16 1.77 77.27
C GLY A 795 -10.45 1.79 78.64
N ARG A 796 -10.17 0.61 79.19
CA ARG A 796 -9.57 0.48 80.53
C ARG A 796 -8.07 0.77 80.56
N ASP A 797 -7.43 0.81 79.39
CA ASP A 797 -6.00 1.05 79.26
C ASP A 797 -5.64 2.54 79.29
N VAL A 798 -6.60 3.43 79.04
CA VAL A 798 -6.38 4.88 79.00
C VAL A 798 -6.89 5.54 80.27
N THR A 799 -6.03 6.31 80.92
CA THR A 799 -6.33 7.09 82.13
C THR A 799 -5.92 8.55 81.92
N TRP A 800 -6.58 9.47 82.62
CA TRP A 800 -6.12 10.85 82.73
C TRP A 800 -5.53 11.00 84.14
N ASN A 801 -4.39 11.65 84.32
CA ASN A 801 -3.71 11.85 85.63
C ASN A 801 -4.63 12.20 86.82
N ILE A 802 -5.83 12.75 86.57
CA ILE A 802 -6.81 13.16 87.57
C ILE A 802 -8.04 12.20 87.65
N ASN A 803 -8.26 11.33 86.66
CA ASN A 803 -9.42 10.42 86.58
C ASN A 803 -9.10 9.07 85.90
N VAL A 804 -9.70 7.99 86.42
CA VAL A 804 -9.76 6.67 85.77
C VAL A 804 -11.17 6.40 85.23
N ASN A 805 -11.32 5.48 84.27
CA ASN A 805 -12.60 5.09 83.67
C ASN A 805 -13.38 6.28 83.08
N MET A 806 -12.76 7.04 82.17
CA MET A 806 -13.47 8.10 81.45
C MET A 806 -14.52 7.48 80.53
N THR A 807 -15.79 7.67 80.89
CA THR A 807 -16.94 7.13 80.18
C THR A 807 -18.04 8.19 80.15
N SER A 808 -18.79 8.27 79.04
CA SER A 808 -19.92 9.20 78.87
C SER A 808 -21.08 8.88 79.82
N ALA A 809 -22.09 9.76 79.90
CA ALA A 809 -23.42 9.34 80.34
C ALA A 809 -24.09 8.44 79.28
N GLN A 810 -25.12 7.69 79.68
CA GLN A 810 -25.85 6.81 78.74
C GLN A 810 -26.47 7.65 77.62
N GLY A 811 -26.18 7.33 76.37
CA GLY A 811 -26.65 8.07 75.19
C GLY A 811 -26.04 9.47 74.97
N GLU A 812 -25.22 10.00 75.89
CA GLU A 812 -24.57 11.32 75.74
C GLU A 812 -23.20 11.22 75.05
N TYR A 813 -23.22 10.75 73.81
CA TYR A 813 -22.04 10.66 72.96
C TYR A 813 -22.41 10.80 71.48
N GLU A 814 -21.41 11.01 70.63
CA GLU A 814 -21.58 11.06 69.18
C GLU A 814 -20.91 9.84 68.55
N LEU A 815 -21.55 9.22 67.55
CA LEU A 815 -20.99 8.16 66.73
C LEU A 815 -20.36 8.73 65.46
N LEU A 816 -19.27 8.14 64.99
CA LEU A 816 -18.65 8.52 63.72
C LEU A 816 -19.21 7.69 62.57
N SER A 817 -19.83 8.33 61.59
CA SER A 817 -20.20 7.67 60.34
C SER A 817 -18.98 7.34 59.48
N LYS A 818 -19.03 6.23 58.75
CA LYS A 818 -18.13 5.87 57.64
C LYS A 818 -18.22 6.93 56.55
N TYR A 819 -19.36 7.58 56.41
CA TYR A 819 -19.58 8.60 55.40
C TYR A 819 -19.29 10.01 55.90
N GLY A 820 -18.81 10.87 55.01
CA GLY A 820 -18.47 12.27 55.30
C GLY A 820 -17.49 12.86 54.30
N ARG A 821 -17.03 14.10 54.56
CA ARG A 821 -16.09 14.83 53.71
C ARG A 821 -14.89 15.33 54.53
N GLY A 822 -13.72 15.40 53.89
CA GLY A 822 -12.50 15.91 54.52
C GLY A 822 -11.76 14.91 55.42
N MET A 823 -10.84 15.41 56.24
CA MET A 823 -10.16 14.60 57.26
C MET A 823 -11.10 14.35 58.45
N VAL A 824 -11.01 13.17 59.08
CA VAL A 824 -11.74 12.91 60.31
C VAL A 824 -11.07 13.69 61.45
N THR A 825 -11.76 14.69 61.98
CA THR A 825 -11.25 15.58 63.02
C THR A 825 -12.13 15.57 64.27
N TYR A 826 -11.56 16.02 65.39
CA TYR A 826 -12.30 16.41 66.60
C TYR A 826 -11.53 17.50 67.34
N THR A 827 -12.15 18.11 68.36
CA THR A 827 -11.53 19.17 69.17
C THR A 827 -11.39 18.68 70.61
N PRO A 828 -10.22 18.16 71.03
CA PRO A 828 -9.99 17.64 72.37
C PRO A 828 -10.22 18.71 73.45
N THR A 829 -9.62 19.89 73.27
CA THR A 829 -9.81 21.08 74.12
C THR A 829 -9.74 22.33 73.25
N ALA A 830 -10.21 23.46 73.79
CA ALA A 830 -10.15 24.74 73.08
C ALA A 830 -8.71 25.17 72.75
N ASP A 831 -7.74 24.84 73.61
CA ASP A 831 -6.32 25.20 73.42
C ASP A 831 -5.61 24.34 72.37
N VAL A 832 -6.03 23.08 72.20
CA VAL A 832 -5.49 22.17 71.18
C VAL A 832 -6.08 22.47 69.80
N GLY A 833 -7.32 22.95 69.74
CA GLY A 833 -8.03 23.21 68.50
C GLY A 833 -8.44 21.93 67.77
N GLU A 834 -8.85 22.09 66.51
CA GLU A 834 -9.25 20.98 65.66
C GLU A 834 -8.03 20.17 65.19
N VAL A 835 -8.07 18.86 65.39
CA VAL A 835 -6.95 17.96 65.12
C VAL A 835 -7.42 16.68 64.42
N SER A 836 -6.55 16.10 63.59
CA SER A 836 -6.83 14.86 62.86
C SER A 836 -6.81 13.64 63.79
N LEU A 837 -7.86 12.83 63.74
CA LEU A 837 -8.04 11.62 64.53
C LEU A 837 -7.03 10.53 64.13
N CYS A 838 -6.52 9.80 65.11
CA CYS A 838 -5.82 8.54 64.92
C CYS A 838 -6.30 7.52 65.95
N THR A 839 -6.36 6.24 65.57
CA THR A 839 -6.85 5.14 66.41
C THR A 839 -5.84 4.01 66.42
N LEU A 840 -5.69 3.33 67.55
CA LEU A 840 -4.81 2.16 67.62
C LEU A 840 -5.49 0.93 67.01
N ASN A 841 -4.69 0.07 66.37
CA ASN A 841 -5.11 -1.20 65.80
C ASN A 841 -4.10 -2.32 66.12
N LYS A 842 -3.48 -2.26 67.31
CA LYS A 842 -2.58 -3.32 67.79
C LYS A 842 -3.38 -4.52 68.30
N SER A 843 -2.82 -5.72 68.17
CA SER A 843 -3.37 -6.93 68.79
C SER A 843 -3.01 -6.99 70.28
N GLY A 844 -3.96 -7.38 71.13
CA GLY A 844 -3.82 -7.42 72.59
C GLY A 844 -4.78 -6.47 73.32
N ASN A 845 -4.72 -6.43 74.65
CA ASN A 845 -5.66 -5.70 75.52
C ASN A 845 -4.95 -4.57 76.33
N ASP A 846 -3.73 -4.22 75.93
CA ASP A 846 -2.81 -3.32 76.68
C ASP A 846 -2.35 -2.12 75.83
N HIS A 847 -2.96 -1.91 74.65
CA HIS A 847 -2.58 -0.86 73.69
C HIS A 847 -3.81 -0.31 72.95
N ASP A 848 -4.81 0.07 73.72
CA ASP A 848 -6.09 0.55 73.19
C ASP A 848 -6.22 2.07 73.27
N GLY A 849 -7.08 2.62 72.41
CA GLY A 849 -7.50 4.00 72.46
C GLY A 849 -7.36 4.74 71.14
N ALA A 850 -7.76 6.00 71.20
CA ALA A 850 -7.68 6.94 70.11
C ALA A 850 -7.00 8.23 70.60
N GLY A 851 -6.47 9.00 69.66
CA GLY A 851 -5.79 10.26 69.92
C GLY A 851 -5.83 11.16 68.70
N PHE A 852 -4.87 12.04 68.58
CA PHE A 852 -4.72 12.91 67.42
C PHE A 852 -3.28 12.99 66.93
N VAL A 853 -3.12 13.32 65.66
CA VAL A 853 -1.81 13.33 64.99
C VAL A 853 -1.00 14.56 65.41
N VAL A 854 0.19 14.33 65.98
CA VAL A 854 1.19 15.35 66.32
C VAL A 854 2.53 14.94 65.73
N GLY A 855 2.95 15.61 64.66
CA GLY A 855 4.12 15.19 63.87
C GLY A 855 3.96 13.75 63.35
N ASN A 856 4.90 12.87 63.71
CA ASN A 856 4.86 11.43 63.37
C ASN A 856 4.28 10.55 64.48
N HIS A 857 3.53 11.11 65.43
CA HIS A 857 2.95 10.38 66.55
C HIS A 857 1.43 10.56 66.63
N CYS A 858 0.77 9.57 67.21
CA CYS A 858 -0.59 9.64 67.71
C CYS A 858 -0.51 9.92 69.22
N GLU A 859 -1.00 11.08 69.64
CA GLU A 859 -0.90 11.60 71.00
C GLU A 859 -2.27 11.97 71.54
N GLN A 860 -2.36 12.21 72.85
CA GLN A 860 -3.56 12.67 73.52
C GLN A 860 -3.31 14.00 74.25
N VAL A 861 -4.36 14.61 74.81
CA VAL A 861 -4.20 15.82 75.64
C VAL A 861 -3.26 15.57 76.83
N ALA A 862 -2.63 16.64 77.31
CA ALA A 862 -1.64 16.55 78.37
C ALA A 862 -2.19 15.83 79.63
N GLY A 863 -1.39 14.91 80.16
CA GLY A 863 -1.73 14.12 81.35
C GLY A 863 -2.45 12.81 81.07
N VAL A 864 -2.79 12.48 79.82
CA VAL A 864 -3.35 11.18 79.45
C VAL A 864 -2.24 10.13 79.38
N MET A 865 -2.46 9.01 80.06
CA MET A 865 -1.48 7.97 80.34
C MET A 865 -2.09 6.58 80.18
N HIS A 866 -1.25 5.60 79.89
CA HIS A 866 -1.57 4.19 80.05
C HIS A 866 -1.88 3.87 81.52
N LYS A 867 -2.62 2.78 81.76
CA LYS A 867 -2.91 2.26 83.11
C LYS A 867 -1.65 1.97 83.95
N ASN A 868 -0.50 1.79 83.31
CA ASN A 868 0.81 1.59 83.94
C ASN A 868 1.56 2.90 84.28
N GLY A 869 0.97 4.07 84.00
CA GLY A 869 1.52 5.40 84.29
C GLY A 869 2.42 6.00 83.22
N GLN A 870 2.60 5.37 82.06
CA GLN A 870 3.35 5.94 80.94
C GLN A 870 2.48 6.88 80.10
N THR A 871 3.05 7.96 79.52
CA THR A 871 2.32 8.85 78.61
C THR A 871 1.74 8.09 77.42
N TRP A 872 0.47 8.34 77.09
CA TRP A 872 -0.17 7.75 75.92
C TRP A 872 0.36 8.41 74.65
N ARG A 873 1.27 7.74 73.95
CA ARG A 873 1.94 8.24 72.74
C ARG A 873 2.43 7.08 71.87
N TYR A 874 2.04 7.07 70.61
CA TYR A 874 2.40 6.02 69.66
C TYR A 874 3.03 6.58 68.40
N ALA A 875 4.14 6.00 67.94
CA ALA A 875 4.69 6.35 66.64
C ALA A 875 3.76 5.83 65.53
N ILE A 876 3.45 6.67 64.54
CA ILE A 876 2.63 6.28 63.39
C ILE A 876 3.51 5.47 62.43
N ARG A 877 3.43 4.14 62.51
CA ARG A 877 4.19 3.19 61.67
C ARG A 877 3.30 2.01 61.28
N GLY A 878 3.38 1.59 60.03
CA GLY A 878 2.63 0.43 59.53
C GLY A 878 1.11 0.59 59.70
N ASP A 879 0.43 -0.50 60.04
CA ASP A 879 -1.01 -0.62 60.27
C ASP A 879 -1.41 -0.62 61.75
N GLU A 880 -0.45 -0.38 62.65
CA GLU A 880 -0.66 -0.35 64.11
C GLU A 880 -1.42 0.89 64.59
N VAL A 881 -1.34 1.99 63.82
CA VAL A 881 -2.08 3.23 64.06
C VAL A 881 -2.83 3.57 62.78
N LEU A 882 -4.15 3.51 62.84
CA LEU A 882 -5.02 3.87 61.73
C LEU A 882 -5.32 5.36 61.74
N ARG A 883 -5.46 5.93 60.55
CA ARG A 883 -6.03 7.26 60.33
C ARG A 883 -7.40 7.06 59.70
N PRO A 884 -8.49 7.18 60.47
CA PRO A 884 -9.85 7.09 59.94
C PRO A 884 -10.04 8.04 58.75
N THR A 885 -10.74 7.57 57.72
CA THR A 885 -11.09 8.34 56.52
C THR A 885 -12.59 8.23 56.27
N TYR A 886 -13.18 9.23 55.61
CA TYR A 886 -14.58 9.18 55.20
C TYR A 886 -14.74 8.58 53.80
N GLN A 887 -15.87 7.92 53.58
CA GLN A 887 -16.43 7.61 52.27
C GLN A 887 -17.37 8.76 51.85
N VAL A 888 -17.22 9.27 50.63
CA VAL A 888 -18.07 10.36 50.13
C VAL A 888 -19.29 9.76 49.43
N GLN A 889 -20.50 10.26 49.72
CA GLN A 889 -21.75 9.72 49.17
C GLN A 889 -22.34 10.50 47.99
N GLY A 890 -21.72 11.62 47.58
CA GLY A 890 -22.19 12.42 46.45
C GLY A 890 -22.18 11.66 45.13
N GLN A 891 -22.83 12.21 44.12
CA GLN A 891 -22.83 11.70 42.75
C GLN A 891 -22.60 12.84 41.77
N CYS A 892 -21.70 12.68 40.80
CA CYS A 892 -21.58 13.58 39.67
C CYS A 892 -21.95 12.85 38.38
N GLN A 893 -22.62 13.53 37.45
CA GLN A 893 -23.05 12.93 36.19
C GLN A 893 -23.14 13.92 35.04
N LEU A 894 -22.96 13.41 33.82
CA LEU A 894 -23.35 14.08 32.58
C LEU A 894 -24.73 13.59 32.16
N ASP A 895 -25.60 14.52 31.79
CA ASP A 895 -26.87 14.28 31.12
C ASP A 895 -26.78 14.82 29.70
N VAL A 896 -26.94 13.94 28.72
CA VAL A 896 -26.81 14.23 27.30
C VAL A 896 -28.17 14.02 26.63
N GLU A 897 -28.71 15.07 26.01
CA GLU A 897 -30.00 15.02 25.31
C GLU A 897 -29.80 15.09 23.80
N PHE A 898 -30.47 14.21 23.06
CA PHE A 898 -30.46 14.16 21.59
C PHE A 898 -31.76 14.69 20.98
N ALA A 899 -31.74 15.02 19.69
CA ALA A 899 -32.87 15.62 18.99
C ALA A 899 -34.07 14.67 18.86
N ASP A 900 -33.83 13.35 18.91
CA ASP A 900 -34.85 12.30 18.89
C ASP A 900 -35.52 12.10 20.27
N GLY A 901 -35.09 12.83 21.30
CA GLY A 901 -35.60 12.75 22.66
C GLY A 901 -34.91 11.70 23.53
N ILE A 902 -33.92 10.96 23.00
CA ILE A 902 -33.09 10.02 23.76
C ILE A 902 -32.20 10.81 24.74
N ARG A 903 -31.99 10.23 25.91
CA ARG A 903 -31.14 10.75 26.97
C ARG A 903 -30.12 9.71 27.39
N GLU A 904 -28.86 10.10 27.44
CA GLU A 904 -27.78 9.27 27.98
C GLU A 904 -27.23 9.92 29.24
N GLN A 905 -27.07 9.09 30.28
CA GLN A 905 -26.50 9.53 31.56
C GLN A 905 -25.17 8.82 31.81
N VAL A 906 -24.16 9.59 32.23
CA VAL A 906 -22.82 9.07 32.48
C VAL A 906 -22.36 9.48 33.86
N ARG A 907 -22.18 8.51 34.75
CA ARG A 907 -21.64 8.73 36.10
C ARG A 907 -20.16 9.13 36.01
N LEU A 908 -19.81 10.15 36.79
CA LEU A 908 -18.45 10.64 36.97
C LEU A 908 -17.97 10.42 38.42
N SER A 909 -16.68 10.68 38.67
CA SER A 909 -16.11 10.60 40.02
C SER A 909 -16.73 11.64 40.95
N THR A 910 -17.00 11.24 42.18
CA THR A 910 -17.73 12.03 43.18
C THR A 910 -16.80 12.76 44.14
N SER A 911 -15.49 12.54 43.97
CA SER A 911 -14.40 13.22 44.65
C SER A 911 -13.33 13.65 43.64
N ARG A 912 -12.54 14.67 44.00
CA ARG A 912 -11.36 15.04 43.23
C ARG A 912 -10.36 13.87 43.22
N HIS A 913 -9.86 13.53 42.05
CA HIS A 913 -8.78 12.54 41.87
C HIS A 913 -7.47 13.02 42.50
N ALA A 914 -7.26 14.34 42.55
CA ALA A 914 -6.17 14.99 43.27
C ALA A 914 -6.68 16.22 44.02
N GLY A 915 -6.33 16.36 45.31
CA GLY A 915 -7.04 17.30 46.22
C GLY A 915 -6.95 18.79 45.87
N ASN A 916 -5.96 19.20 45.08
CA ASN A 916 -5.66 20.60 44.75
C ASN A 916 -6.07 21.02 43.32
N GLU A 917 -6.81 20.18 42.61
CA GLU A 917 -7.25 20.46 41.25
C GLU A 917 -8.64 19.85 40.95
N SER A 918 -9.36 20.49 40.03
CA SER A 918 -10.59 19.94 39.45
C SER A 918 -10.29 18.69 38.63
N ASN A 919 -11.28 17.81 38.53
CA ASN A 919 -11.24 16.66 37.65
C ASN A 919 -11.43 17.09 36.19
N LYS A 920 -11.07 16.20 35.27
CA LYS A 920 -11.54 16.23 33.89
C LYS A 920 -12.41 15.02 33.58
N PHE A 921 -13.35 15.18 32.67
CA PHE A 921 -14.11 14.08 32.08
C PHE A 921 -13.80 13.95 30.59
N HIS A 922 -13.95 12.73 30.07
CA HIS A 922 -13.66 12.37 28.69
C HIS A 922 -14.47 11.15 28.31
N VAL A 923 -15.45 11.32 27.41
CA VAL A 923 -16.44 10.28 27.08
C VAL A 923 -16.67 10.25 25.59
N ASN A 924 -16.62 9.06 24.98
CA ASN A 924 -17.07 8.85 23.60
C ASN A 924 -18.52 8.36 23.60
N LEU A 925 -19.38 9.03 22.84
CA LEU A 925 -20.72 8.54 22.50
C LEU A 925 -20.78 8.19 21.01
N SER A 926 -21.66 7.24 20.69
CA SER A 926 -21.96 6.89 19.30
C SER A 926 -22.66 8.06 18.59
N MET A 927 -22.36 8.26 17.31
CA MET A 927 -23.09 9.22 16.46
C MET A 927 -24.38 8.65 15.86
N GLU A 928 -24.79 7.43 16.23
CA GLU A 928 -26.04 6.80 15.76
C GLU A 928 -27.29 7.66 16.08
N HIS A 929 -27.30 8.36 17.22
CA HIS A 929 -28.38 9.26 17.64
C HIS A 929 -28.23 10.71 17.11
N GLY A 930 -27.28 10.95 16.21
CA GLY A 930 -26.95 12.28 15.70
C GLY A 930 -26.12 13.11 16.68
N VAL A 931 -26.20 14.44 16.55
CA VAL A 931 -25.43 15.37 17.39
C VAL A 931 -26.20 15.70 18.67
N PRO A 932 -25.53 15.81 19.83
CA PRO A 932 -26.20 16.22 21.06
C PRO A 932 -26.81 17.63 20.96
N THR A 933 -28.00 17.80 21.53
CA THR A 933 -28.73 19.08 21.60
C THR A 933 -28.45 19.83 22.89
N GLN A 934 -28.16 19.09 23.96
CA GLN A 934 -27.82 19.64 25.26
C GLN A 934 -26.92 18.68 26.02
N VAL A 935 -25.95 19.23 26.73
CA VAL A 935 -25.14 18.51 27.71
C VAL A 935 -25.18 19.31 29.00
N SER A 936 -25.58 18.68 30.09
CA SER A 936 -25.50 19.28 31.43
C SER A 936 -24.69 18.39 32.36
N LEU A 937 -23.98 19.04 33.28
CA LEU A 937 -23.18 18.40 34.30
C LEU A 937 -23.76 18.75 35.65
N HIS A 938 -24.14 17.72 36.40
CA HIS A 938 -24.73 17.85 37.73
C HIS A 938 -23.87 17.12 38.75
N CYS A 939 -23.83 17.66 39.97
CA CYS A 939 -23.38 16.92 41.12
C CYS A 939 -24.43 17.04 42.23
N SER A 940 -24.85 15.90 42.75
CA SER A 940 -25.71 15.81 43.91
C SER A 940 -24.92 15.42 45.14
N ASP A 941 -25.38 15.94 46.28
CA ASP A 941 -25.00 15.48 47.59
C ASP A 941 -26.20 15.55 48.56
N ARG A 942 -25.95 15.44 49.86
CA ARG A 942 -26.99 15.50 50.88
C ARG A 942 -27.75 16.84 50.89
N GLU A 943 -27.13 17.94 50.42
CA GLU A 943 -27.75 19.26 50.35
C GLU A 943 -28.69 19.41 49.14
N GLY A 944 -28.59 18.50 48.16
CA GLY A 944 -29.43 18.43 46.98
C GLY A 944 -28.64 18.23 45.70
N ASP A 945 -29.32 18.34 44.57
CA ASP A 945 -28.71 18.29 43.23
C ASP A 945 -28.31 19.70 42.77
N THR A 946 -27.10 19.84 42.25
CA THR A 946 -26.53 21.11 41.78
C THR A 946 -26.06 20.97 40.34
N GLU A 947 -26.66 21.75 39.42
CA GLU A 947 -26.14 21.91 38.07
C GLU A 947 -24.84 22.74 38.13
N LEU A 948 -23.71 22.12 37.81
CA LEU A 948 -22.41 22.80 37.78
C LEU A 948 -22.25 23.65 36.52
N THR A 949 -22.70 23.12 35.38
CA THR A 949 -22.62 23.82 34.09
C THR A 949 -23.49 23.11 33.04
N ARG A 950 -23.85 23.86 31.98
CA ARG A 950 -24.54 23.33 30.82
C ARG A 950 -23.97 23.92 29.53
N MET A 951 -24.01 23.12 28.47
CA MET A 951 -23.64 23.51 27.11
C MET A 951 -24.78 23.17 26.16
N THR A 952 -25.06 24.10 25.25
CA THR A 952 -25.86 23.84 24.04
C THR A 952 -24.88 23.70 22.87
N PRO A 953 -24.66 22.49 22.34
CA PRO A 953 -23.73 22.28 21.23
C PRO A 953 -24.21 22.93 19.93
N ASP A 954 -23.27 23.18 19.01
CA ASP A 954 -23.61 23.53 17.63
C ASP A 954 -24.42 22.39 16.99
N GLN A 955 -25.57 22.73 16.42
CA GLN A 955 -26.49 21.79 15.82
C GLN A 955 -26.06 21.36 14.41
N ASN A 956 -25.17 22.12 13.77
CA ASN A 956 -24.64 21.81 12.43
C ASN A 956 -23.11 21.81 12.42
N PRO A 957 -22.46 20.91 13.18
CA PRO A 957 -21.01 20.81 13.17
C PRO A 957 -20.52 20.43 11.76
N PRO A 958 -19.29 20.84 11.39
CA PRO A 958 -18.75 20.64 10.04
C PRO A 958 -18.25 19.20 9.82
N LEU A 959 -19.12 18.21 10.03
CA LEU A 959 -18.80 16.78 9.90
C LEU A 959 -18.40 16.42 8.46
N ASP A 960 -18.95 17.14 7.48
CA ASP A 960 -18.63 17.01 6.05
C ASP A 960 -17.17 17.42 5.73
N LYS A 961 -16.50 18.15 6.64
CA LYS A 961 -15.10 18.56 6.48
C LYS A 961 -14.11 17.52 6.99
N LEU A 962 -14.55 16.54 7.78
CA LEU A 962 -13.70 15.46 8.26
C LEU A 962 -13.08 14.71 7.07
N LYS A 963 -11.78 14.41 7.15
CA LYS A 963 -11.07 13.62 6.14
C LYS A 963 -10.84 12.20 6.66
N GLY A 964 -11.20 11.20 5.88
CA GLY A 964 -11.01 9.79 6.24
C GLY A 964 -12.16 9.18 7.08
N PRO A 965 -11.91 8.16 7.92
CA PRO A 965 -10.59 7.66 8.31
C PRO A 965 -9.89 6.98 7.13
N ILE A 966 -8.56 7.06 7.12
CA ILE A 966 -7.74 6.31 6.17
C ILE A 966 -7.12 5.12 6.87
N ILE A 967 -7.46 3.92 6.40
CA ILE A 967 -6.99 2.64 6.90
C ILE A 967 -6.11 2.01 5.82
N ILE A 968 -4.87 1.68 6.18
CA ILE A 968 -3.84 1.16 5.29
C ILE A 968 -3.25 -0.12 5.88
N GLY A 969 -2.97 -1.10 5.01
CA GLY A 969 -2.42 -2.39 5.39
C GLY A 969 -3.48 -3.47 5.62
N GLN A 970 -3.02 -4.71 5.84
CA GLN A 970 -3.87 -5.90 5.92
C GLN A 970 -4.88 -5.98 4.74
N GLU A 971 -6.14 -6.32 5.01
CA GLU A 971 -7.21 -6.44 4.01
C GLU A 971 -7.58 -5.12 3.32
N TYR A 972 -7.16 -3.96 3.83
CA TYR A 972 -7.43 -2.66 3.22
C TYR A 972 -6.42 -2.31 2.12
N GLY A 973 -5.21 -2.87 2.19
CA GLY A 973 -4.11 -2.55 1.28
C GLY A 973 -3.89 -1.04 1.16
N TYR A 974 -3.93 -0.52 -0.07
CA TYR A 974 -3.96 0.91 -0.38
C TYR A 974 -5.24 1.34 -1.11
N SER A 975 -6.32 0.56 -1.02
CA SER A 975 -7.56 0.79 -1.78
C SER A 975 -8.11 2.20 -1.59
N GLN A 976 -8.16 2.70 -0.35
CA GLN A 976 -8.63 4.04 -0.03
C GLN A 976 -7.71 5.16 -0.58
N VAL A 977 -6.44 4.86 -0.79
CA VAL A 977 -5.49 5.78 -1.46
C VAL A 977 -5.80 5.83 -2.96
N VAL A 978 -6.05 4.67 -3.58
CA VAL A 978 -6.46 4.55 -4.99
C VAL A 978 -7.82 5.23 -5.23
N ASP A 979 -8.70 5.26 -4.25
CA ASP A 979 -9.99 5.94 -4.31
C ASP A 979 -9.90 7.47 -4.42
N MET A 980 -8.71 8.02 -4.20
CA MET A 980 -8.44 9.44 -4.46
C MET A 980 -8.01 9.75 -5.88
N THR A 981 -7.65 8.74 -6.69
CA THR A 981 -7.24 8.94 -8.10
C THR A 981 -8.36 9.64 -8.88
N PRO A 982 -8.16 10.84 -9.44
CA PRO A 982 -9.24 11.56 -10.12
C PRO A 982 -9.82 10.74 -11.27
N THR A 983 -11.14 10.66 -11.40
CA THR A 983 -11.75 10.14 -12.64
C THR A 983 -11.39 11.05 -13.83
N PHE A 984 -11.58 10.58 -15.05
CA PHE A 984 -11.35 11.39 -16.25
C PHE A 984 -12.20 12.66 -16.26
N ALA A 985 -13.43 12.60 -15.75
CA ALA A 985 -14.31 13.75 -15.61
C ALA A 985 -13.86 14.76 -14.53
N GLN A 986 -12.93 14.38 -13.64
CA GLN A 986 -12.37 15.24 -12.60
C GLN A 986 -10.97 15.76 -12.95
N ASN A 987 -10.40 15.34 -14.08
CA ASN A 987 -9.07 15.74 -14.50
C ASN A 987 -9.16 16.93 -15.46
N GLU A 988 -8.88 18.14 -14.94
CA GLU A 988 -8.93 19.37 -15.73
C GLU A 988 -7.97 19.35 -16.91
N THR A 989 -6.77 18.77 -16.77
CA THR A 989 -5.82 18.66 -17.89
C THR A 989 -6.39 17.79 -19.00
N LEU A 990 -7.00 16.64 -18.65
CA LEU A 990 -7.61 15.74 -19.61
C LEU A 990 -8.79 16.39 -20.34
N LEU A 991 -9.69 17.04 -19.58
CA LEU A 991 -10.84 17.77 -20.13
C LEU A 991 -10.43 18.89 -21.11
N ASN A 992 -9.19 19.34 -20.99
CA ASN A 992 -8.62 20.42 -21.77
C ASN A 992 -7.63 19.95 -22.86
N THR A 993 -7.55 18.64 -23.11
CA THR A 993 -6.67 18.06 -24.12
C THR A 993 -7.50 17.38 -25.20
N ASP A 994 -7.22 17.69 -26.46
CA ASP A 994 -7.89 17.09 -27.62
C ASP A 994 -7.07 15.90 -28.14
N PHE A 995 -7.74 14.77 -28.36
CA PHE A 995 -7.10 13.55 -28.86
C PHE A 995 -7.69 13.17 -30.21
N ALA A 996 -6.83 13.04 -31.23
CA ALA A 996 -7.25 12.61 -32.57
C ALA A 996 -7.23 11.09 -32.74
N THR A 997 -6.55 10.37 -31.83
CA THR A 997 -6.41 8.92 -31.87
C THR A 997 -6.45 8.31 -30.47
N ILE A 998 -6.80 7.02 -30.39
CA ILE A 998 -6.75 6.24 -29.15
C ILE A 998 -5.32 6.17 -28.61
N ALA A 999 -4.30 6.04 -29.47
CA ALA A 999 -2.91 5.99 -29.03
C ALA A 999 -2.44 7.28 -28.34
N GLU A 1000 -2.85 8.46 -28.84
CA GLU A 1000 -2.55 9.74 -28.18
C GLU A 1000 -3.20 9.79 -26.78
N PHE A 1001 -4.44 9.30 -26.64
CA PHE A 1001 -5.14 9.23 -25.37
C PHE A 1001 -4.52 8.22 -24.40
N ASP A 1002 -4.23 6.99 -24.86
CA ASP A 1002 -3.57 5.95 -24.07
C ASP A 1002 -2.22 6.43 -23.51
N ALA A 1003 -1.42 7.13 -24.32
CA ALA A 1003 -0.16 7.71 -23.89
C ALA A 1003 -0.35 8.74 -22.77
N PHE A 1004 -1.33 9.64 -22.93
CA PHE A 1004 -1.67 10.63 -21.90
C PHE A 1004 -2.11 9.96 -20.60
N VAL A 1005 -3.04 9.00 -20.67
CA VAL A 1005 -3.55 8.32 -19.47
C VAL A 1005 -2.45 7.50 -18.81
N ALA A 1006 -1.62 6.80 -19.58
CA ALA A 1006 -0.46 6.07 -19.05
C ALA A 1006 0.47 7.02 -18.26
N GLU A 1007 0.80 8.19 -18.82
CA GLU A 1007 1.65 9.19 -18.16
C GLU A 1007 1.02 9.72 -16.86
N HIS A 1008 -0.25 10.11 -16.90
CA HIS A 1008 -0.91 10.83 -15.80
C HIS A 1008 -1.49 9.93 -14.70
N TYR A 1009 -1.80 8.66 -15.03
CA TYR A 1009 -2.44 7.72 -14.11
C TYR A 1009 -1.64 6.45 -13.87
N GLY A 1010 -0.90 5.97 -14.87
CA GLY A 1010 -0.20 4.70 -14.86
C GLY A 1010 1.30 4.78 -14.60
N ARG A 1011 1.84 5.99 -14.36
CA ARG A 1011 3.30 6.26 -14.26
C ARG A 1011 4.07 5.80 -15.52
N GLY A 1012 3.48 6.04 -16.69
CA GLY A 1012 3.99 5.65 -17.99
C GLY A 1012 3.64 4.22 -18.42
N VAL A 1013 2.90 3.46 -17.61
CA VAL A 1013 2.51 2.07 -17.92
C VAL A 1013 0.99 1.96 -18.03
N LEU A 1014 0.54 1.41 -19.16
CA LEU A 1014 -0.84 0.98 -19.37
C LEU A 1014 -0.88 -0.53 -19.49
N ASN A 1015 -1.56 -1.21 -18.56
CA ASN A 1015 -1.71 -2.66 -18.55
C ASN A 1015 -2.93 -3.09 -19.36
N ASN A 1016 -2.84 -4.22 -20.05
CA ASN A 1016 -3.92 -4.78 -20.87
C ASN A 1016 -4.27 -6.22 -20.50
N GLY A 1017 -3.57 -6.80 -19.52
CA GLY A 1017 -3.79 -8.18 -19.06
C GLY A 1017 -3.23 -9.28 -19.98
N VAL A 1018 -2.71 -8.93 -21.17
CA VAL A 1018 -2.17 -9.89 -22.16
C VAL A 1018 -0.65 -9.76 -22.28
N THR A 1019 -0.16 -8.57 -22.67
CA THR A 1019 1.28 -8.31 -22.83
C THR A 1019 1.89 -7.58 -21.65
N LYS A 1020 1.05 -6.88 -20.86
CA LYS A 1020 1.43 -6.21 -19.60
C LYS A 1020 0.36 -6.44 -18.55
N ALA A 1021 0.77 -6.94 -17.39
CA ALA A 1021 -0.14 -7.33 -16.31
C ALA A 1021 0.45 -7.04 -14.91
N GLU A 1022 0.94 -5.81 -14.70
CA GLU A 1022 1.44 -5.39 -13.38
C GLU A 1022 0.33 -5.48 -12.31
N ARG A 1023 0.48 -6.38 -11.34
CA ARG A 1023 -0.49 -6.56 -10.25
C ARG A 1023 -0.08 -5.81 -8.99
N ARG A 1024 -0.43 -4.53 -8.91
CA ARG A 1024 -0.30 -3.69 -7.71
C ARG A 1024 -1.46 -2.72 -7.55
N ALA A 1025 -1.66 -2.24 -6.33
CA ALA A 1025 -2.56 -1.12 -6.09
C ALA A 1025 -2.15 0.12 -6.91
N GLY A 1026 -3.12 0.76 -7.55
CA GLY A 1026 -2.92 1.91 -8.44
C GLY A 1026 -2.33 1.56 -9.80
N ALA A 1027 -2.19 0.29 -10.18
CA ALA A 1027 -1.84 -0.08 -11.56
C ALA A 1027 -3.00 0.30 -12.50
N LEU A 1028 -2.68 1.00 -13.59
CA LEU A 1028 -3.64 1.43 -14.60
C LEU A 1028 -3.84 0.32 -15.63
N TYR A 1029 -5.10 0.03 -15.94
CA TYR A 1029 -5.51 -0.95 -16.93
C TYR A 1029 -6.46 -0.34 -17.96
N VAL A 1030 -6.30 -0.79 -19.21
CA VAL A 1030 -7.29 -0.63 -20.27
C VAL A 1030 -8.12 -1.90 -20.41
N TYR A 1031 -9.42 -1.74 -20.56
CA TYR A 1031 -10.39 -2.80 -20.76
C TYR A 1031 -11.21 -2.53 -22.02
N PRO A 1032 -11.05 -3.34 -23.08
CA PRO A 1032 -11.93 -3.29 -24.26
C PRO A 1032 -13.31 -3.85 -23.88
N ASN A 1033 -14.27 -3.00 -23.54
CA ASN A 1033 -15.53 -3.48 -22.99
C ASN A 1033 -16.36 -4.19 -24.07
N PRO A 1034 -16.61 -5.51 -23.94
CA PRO A 1034 -17.31 -6.28 -24.95
C PRO A 1034 -18.82 -6.03 -24.96
N GLU A 1035 -19.38 -5.49 -23.87
CA GLU A 1035 -20.81 -5.22 -23.73
C GLU A 1035 -21.18 -3.85 -24.31
N THR A 1036 -20.34 -2.85 -24.09
CA THR A 1036 -20.58 -1.47 -24.56
C THR A 1036 -19.87 -1.14 -25.87
N GLY A 1037 -18.85 -1.91 -26.24
CA GLY A 1037 -17.96 -1.58 -27.36
C GLY A 1037 -17.13 -0.32 -27.12
N MET A 1038 -16.94 0.08 -25.86
CA MET A 1038 -16.11 1.23 -25.47
C MET A 1038 -14.74 0.79 -24.96
N ARG A 1039 -13.78 1.71 -24.97
CA ARG A 1039 -12.46 1.51 -24.36
C ARG A 1039 -12.47 2.10 -22.95
N ASP A 1040 -12.62 1.26 -21.95
CA ASP A 1040 -12.76 1.63 -20.54
C ASP A 1040 -11.42 1.56 -19.80
N TYR A 1041 -11.23 2.40 -18.78
CA TYR A 1041 -9.99 2.46 -18.00
C TYR A 1041 -10.28 2.29 -16.53
N PHE A 1042 -9.45 1.47 -15.89
CA PHE A 1042 -9.56 1.14 -14.48
C PHE A 1042 -8.21 1.29 -13.78
N VAL A 1043 -8.24 1.62 -12.49
CA VAL A 1043 -7.09 1.43 -11.61
C VAL A 1043 -7.39 0.33 -10.60
N MET A 1044 -6.40 -0.54 -10.40
CA MET A 1044 -6.51 -1.67 -9.48
C MET A 1044 -6.55 -1.16 -8.04
N ARG A 1045 -7.60 -1.51 -7.29
CA ARG A 1045 -7.75 -1.25 -5.86
C ARG A 1045 -7.05 -2.31 -5.02
N MET A 1046 -7.26 -3.57 -5.39
CA MET A 1046 -6.78 -4.76 -4.67
C MET A 1046 -6.04 -5.70 -5.62
N VAL A 1047 -4.94 -6.29 -5.16
CA VAL A 1047 -4.06 -7.15 -5.99
C VAL A 1047 -4.72 -8.47 -6.42
N ASP A 1048 -5.68 -8.94 -5.65
CA ASP A 1048 -6.53 -10.11 -5.91
C ASP A 1048 -7.80 -9.76 -6.73
N ALA A 1049 -7.84 -8.57 -7.34
CA ALA A 1049 -8.98 -8.15 -8.16
C ALA A 1049 -9.33 -9.20 -9.23
N GLY A 1050 -10.61 -9.56 -9.28
CA GLY A 1050 -11.18 -10.45 -10.30
C GLY A 1050 -11.37 -9.76 -11.65
N ALA A 1051 -12.37 -10.17 -12.41
CA ALA A 1051 -12.68 -9.58 -13.72
C ALA A 1051 -13.07 -8.09 -13.62
N PHE A 1052 -12.84 -7.35 -14.72
CA PHE A 1052 -13.28 -5.96 -14.85
C PHE A 1052 -14.82 -5.87 -14.80
N PRO A 1053 -15.39 -4.85 -14.13
CA PRO A 1053 -16.81 -4.51 -14.29
C PRO A 1053 -17.10 -4.08 -15.74
N ALA A 1054 -18.12 -4.68 -16.37
CA ALA A 1054 -18.54 -4.30 -17.72
C ALA A 1054 -19.58 -3.16 -17.74
N ASP A 1055 -20.14 -2.80 -16.58
CA ASP A 1055 -21.19 -1.79 -16.43
C ASP A 1055 -20.66 -0.36 -16.21
N GLN A 1056 -19.36 -0.14 -16.43
CA GLN A 1056 -18.68 1.16 -16.24
C GLN A 1056 -18.79 1.69 -14.80
N THR A 1057 -18.83 0.78 -13.82
CA THR A 1057 -18.80 1.13 -12.39
C THR A 1057 -17.51 0.66 -11.71
N SER A 1058 -17.29 1.15 -10.49
CA SER A 1058 -16.21 0.64 -9.64
C SER A 1058 -16.74 -0.51 -8.77
N ASN A 1059 -15.90 -1.51 -8.51
CA ASN A 1059 -16.19 -2.61 -7.57
C ASN A 1059 -15.08 -2.72 -6.50
N GLN A 1060 -15.06 -3.79 -5.72
CA GLN A 1060 -14.05 -3.98 -4.66
C GLN A 1060 -12.61 -4.02 -5.21
N GLY A 1061 -12.39 -4.64 -6.38
CA GLY A 1061 -11.07 -4.83 -6.97
C GLY A 1061 -10.63 -3.71 -7.92
N TRP A 1062 -11.56 -3.01 -8.54
CA TRP A 1062 -11.31 -2.05 -9.62
C TRP A 1062 -12.03 -0.74 -9.41
N LYS A 1063 -11.33 0.37 -9.64
CA LYS A 1063 -11.92 1.71 -9.74
C LYS A 1063 -12.02 2.12 -11.19
N TYR A 1064 -13.22 2.43 -11.65
CA TYR A 1064 -13.46 2.97 -12.99
C TYR A 1064 -13.01 4.43 -13.06
N LEU A 1065 -12.24 4.78 -14.11
CA LEU A 1065 -11.78 6.15 -14.36
C LEU A 1065 -12.62 6.85 -15.43
N GLY A 1066 -13.05 6.13 -16.47
CA GLY A 1066 -13.73 6.68 -17.63
C GLY A 1066 -13.42 5.89 -18.90
N SER A 1067 -13.92 6.39 -20.03
CA SER A 1067 -13.74 5.78 -21.35
C SER A 1067 -13.10 6.76 -22.34
N ALA A 1068 -12.22 6.27 -23.22
CA ALA A 1068 -11.61 7.07 -24.28
C ALA A 1068 -12.64 7.61 -25.28
N ASP A 1069 -13.75 6.91 -25.50
CA ASP A 1069 -14.79 7.25 -26.48
C ASP A 1069 -15.44 8.62 -26.22
N ARG A 1070 -15.27 9.20 -25.03
CA ARG A 1070 -15.75 10.56 -24.69
C ARG A 1070 -14.75 11.68 -25.00
N TYR A 1071 -13.48 11.35 -25.18
CA TYR A 1071 -12.38 12.31 -25.27
C TYR A 1071 -11.62 12.24 -26.59
N VAL A 1072 -11.72 11.11 -27.30
CA VAL A 1072 -11.12 10.95 -28.63
C VAL A 1072 -12.11 11.41 -29.70
N ASN A 1073 -11.72 12.41 -30.50
CA ASN A 1073 -12.47 12.81 -31.68
C ASN A 1073 -11.99 12.00 -32.90
N PHE A 1074 -12.79 11.00 -33.28
CA PHE A 1074 -12.51 10.12 -34.41
C PHE A 1074 -12.72 10.76 -35.79
N ALA A 1075 -13.31 11.95 -35.86
CA ALA A 1075 -13.39 12.69 -37.12
C ALA A 1075 -12.00 13.19 -37.55
N PHE A 1076 -11.80 13.33 -38.86
CA PHE A 1076 -10.54 13.86 -39.38
C PHE A 1076 -10.36 15.33 -38.99
N ASN A 1077 -9.29 15.61 -38.23
CA ASN A 1077 -8.90 16.94 -37.84
C ASN A 1077 -8.63 17.80 -39.09
N PRO A 1078 -9.30 18.96 -39.26
CA PRO A 1078 -9.17 19.83 -40.44
C PRO A 1078 -7.74 20.27 -40.76
N ILE A 1079 -6.90 20.42 -39.74
CA ILE A 1079 -5.51 20.85 -39.88
C ILE A 1079 -4.59 19.67 -40.20
N LYS A 1080 -4.74 18.54 -39.50
CA LYS A 1080 -3.86 17.36 -39.68
C LYS A 1080 -4.17 16.59 -40.98
N LEU A 1081 -5.41 16.64 -41.48
CA LEU A 1081 -5.79 15.94 -42.71
C LEU A 1081 -5.05 16.51 -43.91
N ASN A 1082 -4.33 15.66 -44.66
CA ASN A 1082 -3.66 16.08 -45.89
C ASN A 1082 -4.72 16.56 -46.90
N ARG A 1083 -4.60 17.81 -47.38
CA ARG A 1083 -5.51 18.44 -48.36
C ARG A 1083 -4.88 18.62 -49.76
N ALA A 1084 -3.66 18.13 -50.00
CA ALA A 1084 -2.96 18.32 -51.28
C ALA A 1084 -3.70 17.63 -52.44
N ALA A 1085 -3.71 18.26 -53.63
CA ALA A 1085 -4.32 17.69 -54.82
C ALA A 1085 -3.55 16.43 -55.30
N GLY A 1086 -4.27 15.45 -55.87
CA GLY A 1086 -3.67 14.24 -56.46
C GLY A 1086 -3.33 13.11 -55.48
N VAL A 1087 -3.60 13.28 -54.18
CA VAL A 1087 -3.48 12.20 -53.17
C VAL A 1087 -4.82 11.45 -53.07
N SER A 1088 -4.79 10.10 -53.13
CA SER A 1088 -5.99 9.27 -52.96
C SER A 1088 -6.53 9.33 -51.53
N ILE A 1089 -7.82 9.05 -51.32
CA ILE A 1089 -8.42 9.01 -49.98
C ILE A 1089 -7.69 7.99 -49.10
N GLU A 1090 -7.45 6.79 -49.62
CA GLU A 1090 -6.69 5.75 -48.93
C GLU A 1090 -5.33 6.24 -48.41
N ALA A 1091 -4.54 6.91 -49.26
CA ALA A 1091 -3.25 7.46 -48.85
C ALA A 1091 -3.37 8.57 -47.80
N ARG A 1092 -4.47 9.35 -47.83
CA ARG A 1092 -4.75 10.35 -46.78
C ARG A 1092 -5.02 9.68 -45.44
N VAL A 1093 -5.88 8.67 -45.42
CA VAL A 1093 -6.22 7.90 -44.21
C VAL A 1093 -4.97 7.24 -43.63
N GLN A 1094 -4.16 6.58 -44.47
CA GLN A 1094 -2.87 5.99 -44.06
C GLN A 1094 -1.95 7.04 -43.41
N SER A 1095 -1.77 8.18 -44.07
CA SER A 1095 -0.90 9.25 -43.56
C SER A 1095 -1.42 9.89 -42.27
N TYR A 1096 -2.75 10.03 -42.12
CA TYR A 1096 -3.36 10.68 -40.97
C TYR A 1096 -3.16 9.87 -39.68
N PHE A 1097 -3.35 8.54 -39.75
CA PHE A 1097 -3.14 7.64 -38.62
C PHE A 1097 -1.69 7.15 -38.49
N GLY A 1098 -0.81 7.55 -39.40
CA GLY A 1098 0.59 7.15 -39.40
C GLY A 1098 0.81 5.65 -39.63
N VAL A 1099 -0.10 4.98 -40.34
CA VAL A 1099 -0.03 3.53 -40.61
C VAL A 1099 0.63 3.24 -41.94
N SER A 1100 1.43 2.18 -42.01
CA SER A 1100 2.16 1.79 -43.22
C SER A 1100 1.27 1.21 -44.31
N ARG A 1101 0.12 0.65 -43.93
CA ARG A 1101 -0.95 0.16 -44.82
C ARG A 1101 -2.27 0.08 -44.05
N LEU A 1102 -3.37 -0.07 -44.79
CA LEU A 1102 -4.67 -0.42 -44.23
C LEU A 1102 -4.84 -1.94 -44.23
N LEU A 1103 -5.60 -2.45 -43.28
CA LEU A 1103 -5.90 -3.88 -43.14
C LEU A 1103 -7.24 -4.23 -43.78
N THR A 1104 -7.40 -5.45 -44.27
CA THR A 1104 -8.71 -5.94 -44.72
C THR A 1104 -9.44 -6.68 -43.59
N TRP A 1105 -10.73 -6.94 -43.76
CA TRP A 1105 -11.53 -7.67 -42.76
C TRP A 1105 -10.95 -9.06 -42.39
N ASP A 1106 -10.37 -9.76 -43.37
CA ASP A 1106 -9.75 -11.07 -43.15
C ASP A 1106 -8.54 -11.00 -42.20
N GLU A 1107 -7.93 -9.82 -42.06
CA GLU A 1107 -6.75 -9.59 -41.23
C GLU A 1107 -7.09 -9.14 -39.79
N ARG A 1108 -8.37 -9.05 -39.42
CA ARG A 1108 -8.81 -8.52 -38.11
C ARG A 1108 -8.28 -9.29 -36.91
N THR A 1109 -8.04 -10.58 -37.07
CA THR A 1109 -7.49 -11.44 -36.01
C THR A 1109 -5.97 -11.33 -35.86
N SER A 1110 -5.28 -10.61 -36.76
CA SER A 1110 -3.82 -10.43 -36.72
C SER A 1110 -3.35 -9.25 -35.86
N THR A 1111 -4.27 -8.40 -35.39
CA THR A 1111 -3.93 -7.20 -34.63
C THR A 1111 -3.64 -7.53 -33.17
N THR A 1112 -2.71 -6.80 -32.55
CA THR A 1112 -2.28 -7.01 -31.16
C THR A 1112 -2.13 -5.69 -30.40
N TRP A 1113 -2.22 -5.76 -29.07
CA TRP A 1113 -2.25 -4.60 -28.17
C TRP A 1113 -1.04 -3.67 -28.22
N ASP A 1114 0.15 -4.13 -28.62
CA ASP A 1114 1.36 -3.29 -28.63
C ASP A 1114 1.79 -2.85 -30.03
N LYS A 1115 1.24 -3.47 -31.08
CA LYS A 1115 1.64 -3.21 -32.48
C LYS A 1115 0.55 -2.57 -33.32
N ALA A 1116 -0.71 -2.67 -32.89
CA ALA A 1116 -1.87 -2.37 -33.73
C ALA A 1116 -2.92 -1.48 -33.01
N GLN A 1117 -2.50 -0.63 -32.07
CA GLN A 1117 -3.40 0.25 -31.30
C GLN A 1117 -4.20 1.24 -32.18
N ASN A 1118 -3.68 1.56 -33.37
CA ASN A 1118 -4.35 2.36 -34.40
C ASN A 1118 -4.61 1.54 -35.67
N ALA A 1119 -4.97 0.26 -35.54
CA ALA A 1119 -5.26 -0.57 -36.70
C ALA A 1119 -6.44 0.02 -37.50
N VAL A 1120 -6.12 0.56 -38.68
CA VAL A 1120 -7.13 1.10 -39.61
C VAL A 1120 -7.40 0.07 -40.69
N PHE A 1121 -8.67 -0.19 -40.90
CA PHE A 1121 -9.17 -1.17 -41.84
C PHE A 1121 -9.85 -0.50 -43.03
N VAL A 1122 -9.81 -1.18 -44.16
CA VAL A 1122 -10.53 -0.83 -45.37
C VAL A 1122 -11.37 -2.01 -45.84
N GLY A 1123 -12.65 -1.73 -46.13
CA GLY A 1123 -13.60 -2.70 -46.68
C GLY A 1123 -14.26 -2.15 -47.94
N GLN A 1124 -14.53 -3.04 -48.91
CA GLN A 1124 -15.26 -2.66 -50.12
C GLN A 1124 -16.76 -2.91 -49.89
N ILE A 1125 -17.55 -1.85 -49.83
CA ILE A 1125 -19.01 -1.90 -49.62
C ILE A 1125 -19.65 -1.08 -50.74
N ASP A 1126 -20.64 -1.67 -51.43
CA ASP A 1126 -21.32 -1.06 -52.59
C ASP A 1126 -20.40 -0.49 -53.69
N GLY A 1127 -19.18 -1.02 -53.80
CA GLY A 1127 -18.19 -0.64 -54.82
C GLY A 1127 -17.28 0.53 -54.45
N GLU A 1128 -17.37 1.09 -53.24
CA GLU A 1128 -16.43 2.10 -52.71
C GLU A 1128 -15.67 1.62 -51.47
N ASN A 1129 -14.55 2.27 -51.14
CA ASN A 1129 -13.81 1.95 -49.91
C ASN A 1129 -14.47 2.61 -48.70
N HIS A 1130 -14.61 1.83 -47.63
CA HIS A 1130 -15.05 2.27 -46.30
C HIS A 1130 -13.94 2.05 -45.30
N TYR A 1131 -13.72 3.02 -44.42
CA TYR A 1131 -12.60 3.06 -43.49
C TYR A 1131 -13.09 2.89 -42.05
N PHE A 1132 -12.40 2.04 -41.28
CA PHE A 1132 -12.79 1.69 -39.92
C PHE A 1132 -11.58 1.65 -38.98
N ILE A 1133 -11.78 1.93 -37.69
CA ILE A 1133 -10.83 1.58 -36.62
C ILE A 1133 -11.40 0.40 -35.85
N GLN A 1134 -10.57 -0.61 -35.62
CA GLN A 1134 -10.92 -1.74 -34.78
C GLN A 1134 -10.90 -1.33 -33.31
N LYS A 1135 -11.99 -1.56 -32.59
CA LYS A 1135 -12.11 -1.23 -31.17
C LYS A 1135 -11.37 -2.21 -30.26
N ARG A 1136 -11.35 -3.49 -30.68
CA ARG A 1136 -10.81 -4.61 -29.91
C ARG A 1136 -9.74 -5.35 -30.72
N PRO A 1137 -8.45 -5.26 -30.37
CA PRO A 1137 -7.41 -6.00 -31.08
C PRO A 1137 -7.70 -7.51 -31.11
N GLY A 1138 -7.54 -8.15 -32.26
CA GLY A 1138 -7.80 -9.57 -32.49
C GLY A 1138 -9.27 -9.95 -32.71
N GLU A 1139 -10.22 -9.03 -32.49
CA GLU A 1139 -11.66 -9.29 -32.55
C GLU A 1139 -12.37 -8.38 -33.56
N GLY A 1140 -13.42 -8.88 -34.19
CA GLY A 1140 -14.32 -8.05 -34.99
C GLY A 1140 -15.30 -8.87 -35.81
N GLU A 1141 -16.58 -8.51 -35.75
CA GLU A 1141 -17.58 -9.08 -36.65
C GLU A 1141 -17.49 -8.44 -38.05
N ALA A 1142 -18.44 -8.74 -38.94
CA ALA A 1142 -18.54 -8.11 -40.25
C ALA A 1142 -18.59 -6.56 -40.16
N PHE A 1143 -18.00 -5.87 -41.14
CA PHE A 1143 -18.08 -4.41 -41.21
C PHE A 1143 -19.55 -3.95 -41.27
N PRO A 1144 -19.91 -2.86 -40.57
CA PRO A 1144 -21.26 -2.31 -40.64
C PRO A 1144 -21.52 -1.71 -42.02
N MET A 1145 -22.66 -2.06 -42.62
CA MET A 1145 -23.00 -1.67 -44.00
C MET A 1145 -23.62 -0.27 -44.11
N LEU A 1146 -24.14 0.29 -43.01
CA LEU A 1146 -24.91 1.55 -43.02
C LEU A 1146 -24.06 2.81 -42.74
N GLY A 1147 -22.73 2.69 -42.74
CA GLY A 1147 -21.86 3.83 -42.46
C GLY A 1147 -21.99 4.36 -41.03
N GLU A 1148 -22.15 3.45 -40.06
CA GLU A 1148 -22.24 3.77 -38.64
C GLU A 1148 -21.27 2.90 -37.84
N SER A 1149 -20.76 3.43 -36.73
CA SER A 1149 -19.96 2.65 -35.77
C SER A 1149 -20.81 1.60 -35.07
N ASN A 1150 -20.22 0.45 -34.71
CA ASN A 1150 -20.88 -0.62 -33.94
C ASN A 1150 -20.00 -1.05 -32.74
N LEU A 1151 -20.24 -2.25 -32.19
CA LEU A 1151 -19.49 -2.78 -31.04
C LEU A 1151 -18.02 -3.06 -31.36
N ASP A 1152 -17.69 -3.37 -32.61
CA ASP A 1152 -16.35 -3.79 -33.05
C ASP A 1152 -15.59 -2.71 -33.81
N TRP A 1153 -16.32 -1.84 -34.49
CA TRP A 1153 -15.77 -0.92 -35.48
C TRP A 1153 -16.19 0.51 -35.20
N VAL A 1154 -15.22 1.42 -35.19
CA VAL A 1154 -15.47 2.87 -35.36
C VAL A 1154 -15.46 3.16 -36.85
N TYR A 1155 -16.55 3.69 -37.40
CA TYR A 1155 -16.62 4.11 -38.79
C TYR A 1155 -16.01 5.51 -38.97
N LEU A 1156 -15.05 5.63 -39.88
CA LEU A 1156 -14.37 6.89 -40.17
C LEU A 1156 -14.94 7.63 -41.38
N GLY A 1157 -15.58 6.91 -42.31
CA GLY A 1157 -16.08 7.44 -43.57
C GLY A 1157 -15.85 6.49 -44.75
N SER A 1158 -16.40 6.83 -45.90
CA SER A 1158 -16.13 6.19 -47.19
C SER A 1158 -15.38 7.16 -48.11
N ASP A 1159 -14.92 6.67 -49.26
CA ASP A 1159 -14.31 7.50 -50.30
C ASP A 1159 -15.16 8.74 -50.60
N SER A 1160 -16.48 8.57 -50.77
CA SER A 1160 -17.39 9.67 -51.09
C SER A 1160 -17.59 10.65 -49.92
N THR A 1161 -17.75 10.17 -48.68
CA THR A 1161 -17.99 11.06 -47.53
C THR A 1161 -16.74 11.84 -47.14
N ILE A 1162 -15.56 11.22 -47.22
CA ILE A 1162 -14.28 11.90 -46.96
C ILE A 1162 -13.97 12.90 -48.08
N GLN A 1163 -14.27 12.57 -49.34
CA GLN A 1163 -14.10 13.52 -50.45
C GLN A 1163 -15.05 14.72 -50.32
N ALA A 1164 -16.28 14.52 -49.85
CA ALA A 1164 -17.21 15.61 -49.56
C ALA A 1164 -16.70 16.52 -48.43
N TYR A 1165 -16.16 15.93 -47.36
CA TYR A 1165 -15.53 16.68 -46.27
C TYR A 1165 -14.30 17.49 -46.75
N LEU A 1166 -13.45 16.91 -47.59
CA LEU A 1166 -12.34 17.64 -48.22
C LEU A 1166 -12.81 18.80 -49.11
N ALA A 1167 -13.92 18.64 -49.82
CA ALA A 1167 -14.51 19.71 -50.62
C ALA A 1167 -15.06 20.85 -49.73
N GLU A 1168 -15.61 20.52 -48.57
CA GLU A 1168 -16.03 21.49 -47.55
C GLU A 1168 -14.82 22.27 -47.00
N LEU A 1169 -13.77 21.57 -46.56
CA LEU A 1169 -12.56 22.18 -46.00
C LEU A 1169 -11.81 23.09 -46.99
N ASN A 1170 -11.97 22.85 -48.29
CA ASN A 1170 -11.31 23.64 -49.34
C ASN A 1170 -12.22 24.69 -49.99
N ARG A 1171 -13.49 24.82 -49.56
CA ARG A 1171 -14.45 25.74 -50.17
C ARG A 1171 -14.07 27.19 -49.94
N ASP A 1172 -13.92 27.56 -48.67
CA ASP A 1172 -13.59 28.90 -48.20
C ASP A 1172 -13.13 28.87 -46.73
N LEU A 1173 -12.60 30.00 -46.25
CA LEU A 1173 -12.10 30.15 -44.88
C LEU A 1173 -13.19 29.86 -43.84
N ALA A 1174 -14.42 30.35 -44.05
CA ALA A 1174 -15.51 30.19 -43.09
C ALA A 1174 -15.93 28.72 -42.93
N SER A 1175 -15.97 27.96 -44.02
CA SER A 1175 -16.26 26.53 -44.00
C SER A 1175 -15.18 25.75 -43.25
N PHE A 1176 -13.90 26.08 -43.47
CA PHE A 1176 -12.77 25.50 -42.74
C PHE A 1176 -12.82 25.81 -41.25
N GLU A 1177 -13.01 27.08 -40.88
CA GLU A 1177 -13.06 27.52 -39.48
C GLU A 1177 -14.24 26.89 -38.74
N ARG A 1178 -15.38 26.69 -39.41
CA ARG A 1178 -16.50 25.94 -38.81
C ARG A 1178 -16.11 24.50 -38.50
N SER A 1179 -15.54 23.77 -39.46
CA SER A 1179 -15.07 22.40 -39.21
C SER A 1179 -13.97 22.35 -38.14
N LEU A 1180 -13.13 23.39 -38.06
CA LEU A 1180 -12.12 23.53 -37.02
C LEU A 1180 -12.77 23.65 -35.64
N LEU A 1181 -13.69 24.60 -35.47
CA LEU A 1181 -14.41 24.80 -34.21
C LEU A 1181 -15.22 23.55 -33.82
N GLU A 1182 -15.90 22.90 -34.78
CA GLU A 1182 -16.61 21.64 -34.54
C GLU A 1182 -15.67 20.54 -34.04
N TRP A 1183 -14.48 20.39 -34.63
CA TRP A 1183 -13.51 19.37 -34.21
C TRP A 1183 -12.95 19.63 -32.81
N TYR A 1184 -12.63 20.90 -32.50
CA TYR A 1184 -12.11 21.35 -31.19
C TYR A 1184 -13.22 21.65 -30.16
N GLN A 1185 -14.48 21.32 -30.48
CA GLN A 1185 -15.65 21.50 -29.61
C GLN A 1185 -15.80 22.93 -29.07
N GLN A 1186 -15.59 23.92 -29.95
CA GLN A 1186 -15.70 25.35 -29.63
C GLN A 1186 -16.93 25.97 -30.29
N ASP A 1187 -17.62 26.85 -29.57
CA ASP A 1187 -18.77 27.58 -30.14
C ASP A 1187 -18.34 28.71 -31.08
N ALA A 1188 -17.16 29.31 -30.84
CA ALA A 1188 -16.63 30.42 -31.62
C ALA A 1188 -15.10 30.56 -31.48
N MET A 1189 -14.48 31.30 -32.39
CA MET A 1189 -13.08 31.71 -32.25
C MET A 1189 -12.91 32.71 -31.11
N GLY A 1190 -11.82 32.57 -30.35
CA GLY A 1190 -11.36 33.56 -29.40
C GLY A 1190 -11.04 34.89 -30.07
N VAL A 1191 -11.41 36.00 -29.42
CA VAL A 1191 -11.14 37.34 -29.92
C VAL A 1191 -9.88 37.88 -29.26
N TRP A 1192 -8.82 38.10 -30.04
CA TRP A 1192 -7.57 38.64 -29.52
C TRP A 1192 -7.76 40.09 -29.04
N GLY A 1193 -7.42 40.35 -27.78
CA GLY A 1193 -7.37 41.69 -27.18
C GLY A 1193 -5.94 42.22 -27.06
N SER A 1194 -5.79 43.52 -26.78
CA SER A 1194 -4.47 44.14 -26.50
C SER A 1194 -3.71 43.41 -25.38
N ASP A 1195 -2.38 43.40 -25.46
CA ASP A 1195 -1.45 42.66 -24.59
C ASP A 1195 -1.81 42.68 -23.07
N GLY A 1196 -1.81 41.50 -22.43
CA GLY A 1196 -1.98 41.33 -20.98
C GLY A 1196 -3.41 41.03 -20.46
N GLN A 1197 -4.37 40.72 -21.35
CA GLN A 1197 -5.75 40.33 -21.00
C GLN A 1197 -5.88 38.86 -20.59
N ARG A 1198 -7.08 38.47 -20.11
CA ARG A 1198 -7.43 37.08 -19.76
C ARG A 1198 -8.40 36.48 -20.78
N GLY A 1199 -8.15 35.25 -21.24
CA GLY A 1199 -9.05 34.44 -22.08
C GLY A 1199 -9.43 33.13 -21.38
N GLN A 1200 -10.31 32.34 -21.99
CA GLN A 1200 -10.61 31.00 -21.50
C GLN A 1200 -9.58 30.01 -22.06
N VAL A 1201 -9.06 29.13 -21.21
CA VAL A 1201 -8.13 28.08 -21.65
C VAL A 1201 -8.83 27.23 -22.70
N ASN A 1202 -8.10 26.84 -23.75
CA ASN A 1202 -8.51 26.14 -24.96
C ASN A 1202 -9.26 26.90 -26.04
N ASP A 1203 -9.63 28.16 -25.79
CA ASP A 1203 -10.14 29.02 -26.86
C ASP A 1203 -9.19 28.98 -28.06
N ILE A 1204 -9.75 28.79 -29.25
CA ILE A 1204 -9.02 28.73 -30.52
C ILE A 1204 -9.02 30.12 -31.12
N TYR A 1205 -7.83 30.68 -31.37
CA TYR A 1205 -7.66 32.01 -31.92
C TYR A 1205 -7.10 31.95 -33.34
N GLN A 1206 -7.59 32.86 -34.18
CA GLN A 1206 -7.08 33.08 -35.51
C GLN A 1206 -6.04 34.22 -35.50
N TYR A 1207 -4.88 33.99 -36.11
CA TYR A 1207 -3.83 34.97 -36.34
C TYR A 1207 -3.58 35.13 -37.83
N ALA A 1208 -4.02 36.26 -38.39
CA ALA A 1208 -3.73 36.62 -39.77
C ALA A 1208 -2.28 37.12 -39.89
N PHE A 1209 -1.42 36.37 -40.58
CA PHE A 1209 0.00 36.69 -40.70
C PHE A 1209 0.49 36.50 -42.15
N ARG A 1210 1.09 37.54 -42.73
CA ARG A 1210 1.67 37.56 -44.10
C ARG A 1210 0.79 36.93 -45.20
N GLY A 1211 -0.53 37.07 -45.09
CA GLY A 1211 -1.49 36.55 -46.08
C GLY A 1211 -1.97 35.12 -45.84
N GLY A 1212 -1.56 34.48 -44.74
CA GLY A 1212 -2.10 33.21 -44.24
C GLY A 1212 -2.92 33.38 -42.96
N TYR A 1213 -3.80 32.41 -42.70
CA TYR A 1213 -4.60 32.32 -41.47
C TYR A 1213 -4.06 31.19 -40.61
N HIS A 1214 -3.50 31.54 -39.45
CA HIS A 1214 -2.85 30.63 -38.51
C HIS A 1214 -3.72 30.45 -37.28
N TYR A 1215 -3.71 29.26 -36.69
CA TYR A 1215 -4.57 28.94 -35.56
C TYR A 1215 -3.76 28.57 -34.33
N TYR A 1216 -4.17 29.11 -33.19
CA TYR A 1216 -3.52 28.91 -31.90
C TYR A 1216 -4.53 28.54 -30.84
N ARG A 1217 -4.18 27.58 -29.98
CA ARG A 1217 -4.93 27.24 -28.77
C ARG A 1217 -4.32 27.96 -27.57
N LEU A 1218 -5.17 28.54 -26.72
CA LEU A 1218 -4.73 29.19 -25.49
C LEU A 1218 -4.48 28.17 -24.37
N LYS A 1219 -3.28 28.12 -23.78
CA LYS A 1219 -2.91 27.16 -22.73
C LYS A 1219 -3.09 27.65 -21.30
N VAL A 1220 -3.15 28.96 -21.10
CA VAL A 1220 -3.24 29.59 -19.78
C VAL A 1220 -4.17 30.79 -19.85
N THR A 1221 -4.79 31.15 -18.74
CA THR A 1221 -5.77 32.25 -18.73
C THR A 1221 -5.18 33.60 -19.12
N LYS A 1222 -3.90 33.88 -18.80
CA LYS A 1222 -3.24 35.14 -19.14
C LYS A 1222 -2.29 34.97 -20.32
N TYR A 1223 -2.50 35.73 -21.39
CA TYR A 1223 -1.68 35.64 -22.60
C TYR A 1223 -1.02 36.96 -23.01
N GLY A 1224 0.05 36.83 -23.79
CA GLY A 1224 0.68 37.92 -24.54
C GLY A 1224 0.52 37.71 -26.05
N TYR A 1225 1.46 38.26 -26.83
CA TYR A 1225 1.45 38.11 -28.29
C TYR A 1225 1.58 36.66 -28.76
N PHE A 1226 0.98 36.37 -29.92
CA PHE A 1226 1.21 35.12 -30.63
C PHE A 1226 2.71 35.00 -30.99
N PRO A 1227 3.33 33.83 -30.79
CA PRO A 1227 4.64 33.54 -31.40
C PRO A 1227 4.51 33.58 -32.92
N TYR A 1228 5.58 33.89 -33.65
CA TYR A 1228 5.47 33.99 -35.09
C TYR A 1228 5.31 32.60 -35.71
N PRO A 1229 4.38 32.39 -36.67
CA PRO A 1229 4.22 31.11 -37.35
C PRO A 1229 5.47 30.63 -38.10
N THR A 1230 6.41 31.55 -38.37
CA THR A 1230 7.70 31.26 -39.01
C THR A 1230 8.79 30.85 -38.04
N ASP A 1231 8.54 30.88 -36.72
CA ASP A 1231 9.50 30.44 -35.73
C ASP A 1231 9.73 28.93 -35.85
N PRO A 1232 10.94 28.40 -35.58
CA PRO A 1232 11.21 26.96 -35.63
C PRO A 1232 10.28 26.14 -34.73
N ASN A 1233 9.79 26.76 -33.65
CA ASN A 1233 8.73 26.24 -32.81
C ASN A 1233 7.73 27.36 -32.53
N PRO A 1234 6.62 27.44 -33.28
CA PRO A 1234 5.61 28.49 -33.10
C PRO A 1234 4.73 28.27 -31.87
N THR A 1235 5.19 27.58 -30.83
CA THR A 1235 4.47 27.37 -29.56
C THR A 1235 5.27 28.00 -28.41
N ASN A 1236 4.61 28.66 -27.47
CA ASN A 1236 5.25 29.26 -26.28
C ASN A 1236 4.50 28.91 -24.99
N SER A 1237 4.75 29.58 -23.85
CA SER A 1237 4.09 29.27 -22.58
C SER A 1237 2.58 29.56 -22.57
N SER A 1238 2.11 30.50 -23.39
CA SER A 1238 0.69 30.88 -23.46
C SER A 1238 -0.06 30.23 -24.62
N TRP A 1239 0.62 30.03 -25.75
CA TRP A 1239 -0.02 29.65 -27.01
C TRP A 1239 0.56 28.34 -27.54
N GLU A 1240 -0.32 27.49 -28.05
CA GLU A 1240 0.03 26.31 -28.83
C GLU A 1240 -0.39 26.51 -30.27
N TYR A 1241 0.56 26.36 -31.20
CA TYR A 1241 0.27 26.43 -32.62
C TYR A 1241 -0.38 25.15 -33.10
N LEU A 1242 -1.56 25.29 -33.72
CA LEU A 1242 -2.31 24.17 -34.26
C LEU A 1242 -1.94 23.96 -35.73
N GLY A 1243 -1.85 25.04 -36.51
CA GLY A 1243 -1.54 24.99 -37.94
C GLY A 1243 -2.06 26.20 -38.71
N GLN A 1244 -2.26 26.02 -40.02
CA GLN A 1244 -2.73 27.09 -40.92
C GLN A 1244 -3.74 26.59 -41.95
N PHE A 1245 -4.60 27.50 -42.42
CA PHE A 1245 -5.52 27.27 -43.52
C PHE A 1245 -4.81 27.31 -44.87
#